data_AF-A0A7X3XQN1-F1
#
_entry.id   AF-A0A7X3XQN1-F1
#
_cell.length_a   1.000
_cell.length_b   1.000
_cell.length_c   1.000
_cell.angle_alpha   90.00
_cell.angle_beta   90.00
_cell.angle_gamma   90.00
#
_symmetry.space_group_name_H-M   'P 1'
#
loop_
_entity.id
_entity.type
_entity.pdbx_description
1 polymer ?
#
loop_
_entity_poly.entity_id
_entity_poly.type
_entity_poly.pdbx_seq_one_letter_code
_entity_poly.pdbx_strand_id
1 'polypeptide(L)'
;MQAETCYQITRRGIVKNEDVDLIQRILSGDESAFTVLVEKHRKWVHSLAWCEIGDFHAAQEITQDTFIQAFKSLPSLKDPNRFSGWLHVIAKRQCIEWLRRKPITMQSLDAMPKSELEKLSYARYLEEQQTQASTHGLREVVERLLQKLPVNERSVMVLHYYKGLTCEEVSDLLDVSLNTVKSRLYRARKRLETEESMLRETLGTNLLKSEPRRVDFQATAATETGKHLAEGGFNFNHTDTVFTSSGFHTRGWGGGDPSPMYMLLHYLKHGWVDIFRFPLVIGSSWEQEGAWKSQATATLEDYETVNVSAGTFSACLKHKTVFTDADVEDTDAELRNALVNGTRYLWFARGVGLVKMRYEHSNGVVTEAELLKYEIPLQNEAYFPVQIGTQWTYKWHNTYRNEAVIEEWNVIRNFRQLENLENPMELASARYEVKIDADNPRVAHVKCVLTPKVNSGTKGGQKPLLLSMSRFGTEWLDDGYGHYLQDLTVTHANGRTLIIEEIDKTQWAVETRNASPITLRYKVLLNHDEREWHWGRDEAPYAQDDCVFWTGYALFIVDEVDDIELYVDVPDNWSVSTPWKRIEPDRHRFIITDQNDLMYAYLVIGEHAERLVETGAETKIVLALGGRLKEAMDEVAQVVAALLHVYSGIFGGTPKDQLLFVANPYGTEGYRSGGVSRRSMSILIGETLDEVNRGFWLPPVARLVCYLWNGSYIDIREGTGAISFKEQEYWFCAGFTQYYSEIVSVRLGLVSETDFLRNLERIWEAYLSQQGEFSIREAGEDKTANRELVYDGGSLIAAALDLQIRSLTENRSSLDDVMKQMYREFGLTGVPYTMRDVIRIVSRIAGEDFKPFFRKYVTGTEQLPLEEYLKDAGVDVEIEFGERLPRIGYIVHEMLGIGGFGGPPGGGMFIDNSRQYQDNDQLVGINGTPVKTFDDIRRVARDWKSDDVVELTLEREGEKVTLPVTLKGDTSKKPPLEADTIDVTITKRTERNDLQHAIWSGMLGNSR
;
A
#
# COMPACT_ATOMS: atom_id res chain seq x y z
N MET A 1 25.20 1.56 34.10
CA MET A 1 26.36 0.65 34.27
C MET A 1 25.78 -0.73 34.44
N GLN A 2 25.94 -1.71 33.56
CA GLN A 2 26.87 -1.88 32.45
C GLN A 2 26.14 -2.56 31.28
N ALA A 3 26.35 -2.03 30.08
CA ALA A 3 26.28 -2.75 28.83
C ALA A 3 27.73 -3.15 28.51
N GLU A 4 28.01 -4.45 28.38
CA GLU A 4 29.25 -5.00 27.82
C GLU A 4 29.19 -6.53 27.87
N THR A 5 28.76 -7.20 26.80
CA THR A 5 29.35 -8.46 26.27
C THR A 5 28.52 -9.03 25.11
N CYS A 6 28.80 -8.60 23.88
CA CYS A 6 28.69 -9.45 22.69
C CYS A 6 29.34 -8.76 21.48
N TYR A 7 30.66 -8.58 21.51
CA TYR A 7 31.43 -8.27 20.30
C TYR A 7 32.94 -8.51 20.51
N GLN A 8 33.38 -9.78 20.49
CA GLN A 8 34.71 -10.27 20.05
C GLN A 8 34.51 -11.76 19.76
N ILE A 9 34.89 -12.33 18.62
CA ILE A 9 36.27 -12.51 18.17
C ILE A 9 36.31 -12.57 16.64
N THR A 10 37.09 -11.68 16.04
CA THR A 10 37.53 -11.72 14.64
C THR A 10 38.79 -12.59 14.49
N ARG A 11 38.96 -13.13 13.28
CA ARG A 11 40.16 -13.74 12.68
C ARG A 11 40.54 -15.16 13.15
N ARG A 12 40.64 -16.07 12.17
CA ARG A 12 41.95 -16.42 11.58
C ARG A 12 41.77 -17.21 10.28
N GLY A 13 42.86 -17.34 9.54
CA GLY A 13 42.89 -17.82 8.16
C GLY A 13 42.22 -19.16 7.91
N ILE A 14 42.02 -19.43 6.62
CA ILE A 14 41.27 -20.55 6.07
C ILE A 14 39.80 -20.39 6.45
N VAL A 15 38.97 -19.92 5.50
CA VAL A 15 37.52 -20.06 5.62
C VAL A 15 37.26 -21.56 5.82
N LYS A 16 37.01 -21.96 7.06
CA LYS A 16 36.42 -23.26 7.36
C LYS A 16 35.07 -23.22 6.66
N ASN A 17 35.00 -23.95 5.57
CA ASN A 17 33.78 -24.17 4.84
C ASN A 17 32.86 -24.92 5.82
N GLU A 18 31.93 -24.20 6.49
CA GLU A 18 31.10 -24.74 7.58
C GLU A 18 30.36 -26.02 7.16
N ASP A 19 30.06 -26.15 5.86
CA ASP A 19 29.46 -27.34 5.27
C ASP A 19 30.40 -28.56 5.38
N VAL A 20 31.72 -28.36 5.26
CA VAL A 20 32.72 -29.42 5.42
C VAL A 20 32.76 -29.94 6.85
N ASP A 21 32.71 -29.03 7.83
CA ASP A 21 32.67 -29.40 9.25
C ASP A 21 31.35 -30.14 9.59
N LEU A 22 30.22 -29.72 9.02
CA LEU A 22 28.94 -30.42 9.16
C LEU A 22 28.97 -31.81 8.50
N ILE A 23 29.51 -31.92 7.28
CA ILE A 23 29.65 -33.21 6.56
C ILE A 23 30.54 -34.17 7.33
N GLN A 24 31.67 -33.71 7.88
CA GLN A 24 32.54 -34.55 8.69
C GLN A 24 31.84 -35.05 9.96
N ARG A 25 31.04 -34.20 10.61
CA ARG A 25 30.22 -34.60 11.78
C ARG A 25 29.19 -35.65 11.40
N ILE A 26 28.49 -35.48 10.27
CA ILE A 26 27.52 -36.46 9.77
C ILE A 26 28.21 -37.81 9.48
N LEU A 27 29.38 -37.80 8.82
CA LEU A 27 30.15 -39.01 8.55
C LEU A 27 30.71 -39.67 9.81
N SER A 28 30.87 -38.92 10.90
CA SER A 28 31.25 -39.43 12.22
C SER A 28 30.07 -39.93 13.07
N GLY A 29 28.84 -39.87 12.55
CA GLY A 29 27.63 -40.41 13.20
C GLY A 29 26.73 -39.38 13.89
N ASP A 30 26.97 -38.08 13.71
CA ASP A 30 26.11 -37.01 14.26
C ASP A 30 24.98 -36.67 13.27
N GLU A 31 23.83 -37.33 13.41
CA GLU A 31 22.65 -37.12 12.56
C GLU A 31 22.05 -35.71 12.73
N SER A 32 22.25 -35.06 13.88
CA SER A 32 21.73 -33.70 14.12
C SER A 32 22.38 -32.65 13.22
N ALA A 33 23.64 -32.88 12.82
CA ALA A 33 24.36 -32.02 11.88
C ALA A 33 23.75 -32.06 10.46
N PHE A 34 23.04 -33.12 10.08
CA PHE A 34 22.35 -33.16 8.79
C PHE A 34 21.12 -32.24 8.76
N THR A 35 20.43 -32.09 9.89
CA THR A 35 19.28 -31.16 9.99
C THR A 35 19.71 -29.71 9.73
N VAL A 36 20.87 -29.31 10.28
CA VAL A 36 21.46 -27.98 10.05
C VAL A 36 21.84 -27.80 8.57
N LEU A 37 22.35 -28.86 7.93
CA LEU A 37 22.70 -28.85 6.52
C LEU A 37 21.46 -28.74 5.61
N VAL A 38 20.35 -29.40 5.98
CA VAL A 38 19.05 -29.29 5.30
C VAL A 38 18.47 -27.89 5.43
N GLU A 39 18.40 -27.33 6.64
CA GLU A 39 17.86 -25.99 6.88
C GLU A 39 18.59 -24.90 6.09
N LYS A 40 19.92 -25.03 5.97
CA LYS A 40 20.77 -24.11 5.20
C LYS A 40 20.48 -24.15 3.70
N HIS A 41 20.24 -25.33 3.13
CA HIS A 41 20.17 -25.53 1.67
C HIS A 41 18.75 -25.76 1.13
N ARG A 42 17.74 -25.98 1.99
CA ARG A 42 16.37 -26.34 1.57
C ARG A 42 15.71 -25.33 0.65
N LYS A 43 15.83 -24.03 0.97
CA LYS A 43 15.20 -22.95 0.17
C LYS A 43 15.79 -22.88 -1.24
N TRP A 44 17.09 -23.13 -1.36
CA TRP A 44 17.79 -23.14 -2.64
C TRP A 44 17.45 -24.37 -3.49
N VAL A 45 17.43 -25.57 -2.89
CA VAL A 45 17.00 -26.80 -3.60
C VAL A 45 15.54 -26.70 -4.05
N HIS A 46 14.67 -26.17 -3.19
CA HIS A 46 13.26 -25.94 -3.52
C HIS A 46 13.09 -24.98 -4.70
N SER A 47 13.80 -23.85 -4.66
CA SER A 47 13.80 -22.89 -5.77
C SER A 47 14.28 -23.51 -7.08
N LEU A 48 15.26 -24.41 -7.02
CA LEU A 48 15.77 -25.13 -8.17
C LEU A 48 14.74 -26.13 -8.73
N ALA A 49 14.13 -26.94 -7.87
CA ALA A 49 13.10 -27.90 -8.28
C ALA A 49 11.86 -27.19 -8.86
N TRP A 50 11.44 -26.08 -8.25
CA TRP A 50 10.35 -25.24 -8.74
C TRP A 50 10.65 -24.63 -10.12
N CYS A 51 11.87 -24.14 -10.36
CA CYS A 51 12.28 -23.62 -11.67
C CYS A 51 12.28 -24.70 -12.78
N GLU A 52 12.58 -25.96 -12.43
CA GLU A 52 12.68 -27.06 -13.39
C GLU A 52 11.32 -27.76 -13.64
N ILE A 53 10.39 -27.72 -12.68
CA ILE A 53 9.13 -28.48 -12.70
C ILE A 53 7.88 -27.60 -12.86
N GLY A 54 7.90 -26.37 -12.32
CA GLY A 54 6.77 -25.42 -12.38
C GLY A 54 5.56 -25.76 -11.50
N ASP A 55 5.67 -26.77 -10.62
CA ASP A 55 4.64 -27.21 -9.66
C ASP A 55 5.23 -27.26 -8.23
N PHE A 56 4.54 -26.67 -7.25
CA PHE A 56 5.14 -26.23 -5.98
C PHE A 56 5.18 -27.41 -5.03
N HIS A 57 4.06 -28.13 -4.96
CA HIS A 57 3.95 -29.37 -4.24
C HIS A 57 4.92 -30.42 -4.79
N ALA A 58 5.07 -30.54 -6.11
CA ALA A 58 6.07 -31.41 -6.72
C ALA A 58 7.50 -30.95 -6.41
N ALA A 59 7.78 -29.64 -6.42
CA ALA A 59 9.08 -29.08 -6.04
C ALA A 59 9.42 -29.36 -4.56
N GLN A 60 8.41 -29.32 -3.68
CA GLN A 60 8.55 -29.66 -2.27
C GLN A 60 8.86 -31.15 -2.07
N GLU A 61 8.16 -32.04 -2.77
CA GLU A 61 8.41 -33.49 -2.75
C GLU A 61 9.82 -33.81 -3.29
N ILE A 62 10.19 -33.22 -4.44
CA ILE A 62 11.53 -33.38 -5.02
C ILE A 62 12.62 -32.85 -4.10
N THR A 63 12.35 -31.76 -3.37
CA THR A 63 13.29 -31.21 -2.38
C THR A 63 13.52 -32.19 -1.24
N GLN A 64 12.44 -32.77 -0.70
CA GLN A 64 12.53 -33.79 0.34
C GLN A 64 13.30 -35.02 -0.14
N ASP A 65 12.95 -35.52 -1.33
CA ASP A 65 13.62 -36.66 -1.98
C ASP A 65 15.09 -36.39 -2.28
N THR A 66 15.44 -35.14 -2.64
CA THR A 66 16.82 -34.71 -2.87
C THR A 66 17.64 -34.81 -1.59
N PHE A 67 17.12 -34.34 -0.46
CA PHE A 67 17.84 -34.44 0.81
C PHE A 67 17.88 -35.87 1.35
N ILE A 68 16.84 -36.68 1.15
CA ILE A 68 16.87 -38.11 1.49
C ILE A 68 17.96 -38.83 0.67
N GLN A 69 18.04 -38.55 -0.63
CA GLN A 69 19.06 -39.14 -1.50
C GLN A 69 20.46 -38.60 -1.19
N ALA A 70 20.58 -37.32 -0.85
CA ALA A 70 21.82 -36.71 -0.41
C ALA A 70 22.32 -37.33 0.90
N PHE A 71 21.46 -37.57 1.88
CA PHE A 71 21.83 -38.26 3.12
C PHE A 71 22.40 -39.65 2.84
N LYS A 72 21.68 -40.45 2.04
CA LYS A 72 22.10 -41.83 1.66
C LYS A 72 23.41 -41.85 0.88
N SER A 73 23.66 -40.83 0.06
CA SER A 73 24.81 -40.78 -0.84
C SER A 73 25.98 -39.98 -0.28
N LEU A 74 25.82 -39.33 0.88
CA LEU A 74 26.82 -38.44 1.46
C LEU A 74 28.20 -39.09 1.66
N PRO A 75 28.32 -40.37 2.07
CA PRO A 75 29.61 -41.05 2.18
C PRO A 75 30.38 -41.19 0.87
N SER A 76 29.73 -41.00 -0.29
CA SER A 76 30.36 -41.07 -1.61
C SER A 76 30.93 -39.73 -2.11
N LEU A 77 30.73 -38.64 -1.36
CA LEU A 77 31.23 -37.32 -1.70
C LEU A 77 32.76 -37.25 -1.50
N LYS A 78 33.51 -37.21 -2.59
CA LYS A 78 35.00 -37.23 -2.57
C LYS A 78 35.64 -35.92 -2.09
N ASP A 79 34.98 -34.78 -2.31
CA ASP A 79 35.45 -33.46 -1.90
C ASP A 79 34.29 -32.70 -1.21
N PRO A 80 34.31 -32.59 0.12
CA PRO A 80 33.31 -31.85 0.88
C PRO A 80 33.14 -30.38 0.46
N ASN A 81 34.17 -29.75 -0.13
CA ASN A 81 34.08 -28.36 -0.59
C ASN A 81 33.14 -28.19 -1.80
N ARG A 82 32.79 -29.29 -2.48
CA ARG A 82 31.91 -29.29 -3.65
C ARG A 82 30.47 -29.70 -3.30
N PHE A 83 30.11 -29.69 -2.01
CA PHE A 83 28.80 -30.14 -1.55
C PHE A 83 27.63 -29.48 -2.27
N SER A 84 27.62 -28.15 -2.42
CA SER A 84 26.54 -27.43 -3.11
C SER A 84 26.41 -27.85 -4.59
N GLY A 85 27.53 -28.03 -5.28
CA GLY A 85 27.54 -28.52 -6.67
C GLY A 85 27.12 -29.99 -6.78
N TRP A 86 27.46 -30.81 -5.79
CA TRP A 86 27.04 -32.22 -5.73
C TRP A 86 25.53 -32.36 -5.42
N LEU A 87 25.02 -31.56 -4.49
CA LEU A 87 23.60 -31.48 -4.13
C LEU A 87 22.76 -31.00 -5.31
N HIS A 88 23.27 -30.03 -6.10
CA HIS A 88 22.66 -29.60 -7.37
C HIS A 88 22.44 -30.76 -8.34
N VAL A 89 23.44 -31.65 -8.49
CA VAL A 89 23.35 -32.80 -9.40
C VAL A 89 22.30 -33.80 -8.94
N ILE A 90 22.18 -34.03 -7.63
CA ILE A 90 21.13 -34.89 -7.06
C ILE A 90 19.76 -34.26 -7.32
N ALA A 91 19.58 -32.98 -7.00
CA ALA A 91 18.33 -32.26 -7.22
C ALA A 91 17.88 -32.31 -8.68
N LYS A 92 18.80 -32.06 -9.61
CA LYS A 92 18.52 -32.10 -11.05
C LYS A 92 18.18 -33.52 -11.53
N ARG A 93 18.81 -34.55 -11.00
CA ARG A 93 18.46 -35.95 -11.30
C ARG A 93 17.07 -36.30 -10.79
N GLN A 94 16.68 -35.85 -9.59
CA GLN A 94 15.33 -36.05 -9.07
C GLN A 94 14.29 -35.33 -9.93
N CYS A 95 14.56 -34.11 -10.39
CA CYS A 95 13.70 -33.40 -11.33
C CYS A 95 13.53 -34.17 -12.66
N ILE A 96 14.62 -34.67 -13.23
CA ILE A 96 14.58 -35.44 -14.49
C ILE A 96 13.83 -36.77 -14.30
N GLU A 97 14.05 -37.46 -13.19
CA GLU A 97 13.37 -38.71 -12.86
C GLU A 97 11.86 -38.49 -12.65
N TRP A 98 11.48 -37.41 -11.95
CA TRP A 98 10.09 -36.97 -11.81
C TRP A 98 9.43 -36.73 -13.18
N LEU A 99 10.11 -36.01 -14.07
CA LEU A 99 9.62 -35.74 -15.43
C LEU A 99 9.54 -37.02 -16.29
N ARG A 100 10.41 -38.00 -16.08
CA ARG A 100 10.39 -39.30 -16.78
C ARG A 100 9.29 -40.24 -16.31
N ARG A 101 8.83 -40.11 -15.07
CA ARG A 101 7.74 -40.91 -14.49
C ARG A 101 6.35 -40.49 -14.98
N LYS A 102 6.22 -39.36 -15.70
CA LYS A 102 5.00 -39.02 -16.44
C LYS A 102 4.93 -39.78 -17.78
N PRO A 103 3.87 -40.57 -18.05
CA PRO A 103 3.62 -41.09 -19.39
C PRO A 103 3.24 -39.95 -20.34
N ILE A 104 3.93 -39.86 -21.48
CA ILE A 104 3.46 -39.14 -22.65
C ILE A 104 2.19 -39.84 -23.14
N THR A 105 1.04 -39.19 -23.05
CA THR A 105 -0.14 -39.55 -23.86
C THR A 105 -0.58 -38.31 -24.62
N MET A 106 -0.25 -38.29 -25.92
CA MET A 106 -0.86 -37.37 -26.88
C MET A 106 -2.23 -37.91 -27.33
N GLN A 107 -3.18 -36.98 -27.40
CA GLN A 107 -4.48 -36.99 -28.10
C GLN A 107 -5.68 -37.70 -27.44
N SER A 108 -6.61 -36.90 -26.91
CA SER A 108 -7.88 -36.57 -27.60
C SER A 108 -8.54 -35.36 -26.91
N LEU A 109 -9.05 -34.40 -27.69
CA LEU A 109 -10.02 -33.40 -27.22
C LEU A 109 -11.34 -34.14 -26.97
N ASP A 110 -11.70 -34.35 -25.70
CA ASP A 110 -13.07 -34.34 -25.15
C ASP A 110 -13.10 -35.03 -23.77
N ALA A 111 -13.78 -34.37 -22.82
CA ALA A 111 -14.18 -34.79 -21.48
C ALA A 111 -13.10 -34.87 -20.37
N MET A 112 -12.99 -33.80 -19.57
CA MET A 112 -12.55 -33.85 -18.17
C MET A 112 -13.50 -33.00 -17.31
N PRO A 113 -13.96 -33.47 -16.12
CA PRO A 113 -15.04 -32.83 -15.36
C PRO A 113 -14.59 -31.58 -14.59
N LYS A 114 -15.49 -30.60 -14.45
CA LYS A 114 -15.31 -29.32 -13.75
C LYS A 114 -14.70 -29.43 -12.33
N SER A 115 -14.87 -30.57 -11.66
CA SER A 115 -14.43 -30.82 -10.28
C SER A 115 -12.91 -30.99 -10.08
N GLU A 116 -12.11 -31.08 -11.15
CA GLU A 116 -10.63 -31.09 -11.03
C GLU A 116 -9.99 -29.71 -11.29
N LEU A 117 -10.73 -28.74 -11.85
CA LEU A 117 -10.24 -27.36 -12.02
C LEU A 117 -10.29 -26.56 -10.71
N GLU A 118 -11.27 -26.82 -9.85
CA GLU A 118 -11.50 -26.05 -8.60
C GLU A 118 -10.60 -26.50 -7.43
N LYS A 119 -10.08 -27.73 -7.46
CA LYS A 119 -9.07 -28.18 -6.47
C LYS A 119 -7.66 -27.68 -6.77
N LEU A 120 -7.40 -27.29 -8.03
CA LEU A 120 -6.15 -26.67 -8.45
C LEU A 120 -6.13 -25.14 -8.22
N SER A 121 -7.28 -24.49 -8.04
CA SER A 121 -7.38 -23.04 -7.82
C SER A 121 -7.23 -22.62 -6.35
N TYR A 122 -7.79 -23.38 -5.39
CA TYR A 122 -7.71 -23.03 -3.97
C TYR A 122 -6.33 -23.30 -3.34
N ALA A 123 -5.59 -24.29 -3.85
CA ALA A 123 -4.20 -24.54 -3.46
C ALA A 123 -3.23 -23.49 -4.04
N ARG A 124 -3.49 -22.97 -5.26
CA ARG A 124 -2.77 -21.82 -5.82
C ARG A 124 -3.04 -20.52 -5.08
N TYR A 125 -4.28 -20.30 -4.65
CA TYR A 125 -4.69 -19.11 -3.90
C TYR A 125 -3.95 -18.94 -2.56
N LEU A 126 -3.69 -20.05 -1.84
CA LEU A 126 -2.93 -20.03 -0.58
C LEU A 126 -1.40 -19.93 -0.78
N GLU A 127 -0.87 -20.33 -1.96
CA GLU A 127 0.54 -20.18 -2.32
C GLU A 127 0.88 -18.81 -2.94
N GLU A 128 -0.08 -18.18 -3.64
CA GLU A 128 0.06 -16.85 -4.22
C GLU A 128 0.16 -15.74 -3.15
N GLN A 129 -0.44 -15.93 -1.96
CA GLN A 129 -0.39 -14.99 -0.84
C GLN A 129 0.97 -14.88 -0.11
N GLN A 130 1.97 -15.73 -0.41
CA GLN A 130 3.29 -15.64 0.25
C GLN A 130 4.45 -15.23 -0.67
N THR A 131 4.23 -14.93 -1.96
CA THR A 131 5.36 -14.78 -2.90
C THR A 131 5.39 -13.53 -3.81
N GLN A 132 4.42 -12.61 -3.84
CA GLN A 132 4.48 -11.54 -4.87
C GLN A 132 4.26 -10.12 -4.37
N ALA A 133 5.36 -9.48 -3.96
CA ALA A 133 5.49 -8.03 -3.95
C ALA A 133 6.78 -7.61 -4.68
N SER A 134 6.63 -6.71 -5.66
CA SER A 134 7.68 -5.81 -6.22
C SER A 134 8.54 -6.25 -7.43
N THR A 135 8.42 -7.44 -8.03
CA THR A 135 9.38 -7.86 -9.10
C THR A 135 8.83 -8.60 -10.33
N HIS A 136 7.56 -8.42 -10.74
CA HIS A 136 7.01 -9.18 -11.90
C HIS A 136 7.26 -8.52 -13.27
N GLY A 137 7.09 -7.19 -13.41
CA GLY A 137 7.21 -6.52 -14.72
C GLY A 137 8.62 -6.56 -15.34
N LEU A 138 9.66 -6.34 -14.53
CA LEU A 138 11.06 -6.42 -14.99
C LEU A 138 11.47 -7.87 -15.29
N ARG A 139 10.95 -8.81 -14.50
CA ARG A 139 11.27 -10.24 -14.62
C ARG A 139 10.69 -10.84 -15.90
N GLU A 140 9.46 -10.51 -16.27
CA GLU A 140 8.85 -10.96 -17.54
C GLU A 140 9.54 -10.38 -18.78
N VAL A 141 10.01 -9.13 -18.72
CA VAL A 141 10.81 -8.52 -19.80
C VAL A 141 12.16 -9.21 -19.93
N VAL A 142 12.85 -9.44 -18.80
CA VAL A 142 14.13 -10.17 -18.77
C VAL A 142 13.97 -11.61 -19.25
N GLU A 143 12.91 -12.31 -18.84
CA GLU A 143 12.62 -13.68 -19.28
C GLU A 143 12.32 -13.75 -20.79
N ARG A 144 11.55 -12.80 -21.35
CA ARG A 144 11.33 -12.71 -22.80
C ARG A 144 12.62 -12.40 -23.58
N LEU A 145 13.47 -11.52 -23.08
CA LEU A 145 14.76 -11.19 -23.74
C LEU A 145 15.73 -12.37 -23.70
N LEU A 146 15.81 -13.07 -22.56
CA LEU A 146 16.60 -14.30 -22.45
C LEU A 146 16.06 -15.37 -23.40
N GLN A 147 14.75 -15.47 -23.61
CA GLN A 147 14.13 -16.40 -24.55
C GLN A 147 14.51 -16.16 -26.02
N LYS A 148 14.94 -14.95 -26.40
CA LYS A 148 15.46 -14.65 -27.75
C LYS A 148 16.90 -15.12 -27.98
N LEU A 149 17.66 -15.38 -26.91
CA LEU A 149 19.01 -15.93 -27.04
C LEU A 149 18.98 -17.41 -27.39
N PRO A 150 19.87 -17.89 -28.28
CA PRO A 150 20.14 -19.31 -28.46
C PRO A 150 20.40 -19.99 -27.11
N VAL A 151 19.90 -21.22 -26.92
CA VAL A 151 19.94 -21.95 -25.64
C VAL A 151 21.34 -21.95 -25.01
N ASN A 152 22.37 -22.18 -25.83
CA ASN A 152 23.77 -22.21 -25.40
C ASN A 152 24.34 -20.84 -24.98
N GLU A 153 23.82 -19.73 -25.50
CA GLU A 153 24.19 -18.36 -25.14
C GLU A 153 23.42 -17.92 -23.88
N ARG A 154 22.12 -18.25 -23.81
CA ARG A 154 21.24 -18.03 -22.66
C ARG A 154 21.73 -18.73 -21.41
N SER A 155 22.08 -20.03 -21.51
CA SER A 155 22.57 -20.81 -20.38
C SER A 155 23.83 -20.20 -19.78
N VAL A 156 24.75 -19.73 -20.62
CA VAL A 156 25.99 -19.11 -20.13
C VAL A 156 25.70 -17.75 -19.47
N MET A 157 24.78 -16.94 -19.99
CA MET A 157 24.37 -15.67 -19.35
C MET A 157 23.70 -15.88 -18.00
N VAL A 158 22.75 -16.82 -17.91
CA VAL A 158 22.04 -17.12 -16.66
C VAL A 158 23.02 -17.65 -15.62
N LEU A 159 23.91 -18.58 -16.00
CA LEU A 159 24.88 -19.15 -15.07
C LEU A 159 25.91 -18.09 -14.59
N HIS A 160 26.36 -17.20 -15.48
CA HIS A 160 27.35 -16.18 -15.12
C HIS A 160 26.74 -15.02 -14.33
N TYR A 161 25.63 -14.43 -14.81
CA TYR A 161 25.07 -13.21 -14.24
C TYR A 161 23.98 -13.45 -13.20
N TYR A 162 23.14 -14.47 -13.39
CA TYR A 162 22.04 -14.76 -12.46
C TYR A 162 22.45 -15.73 -11.35
N LYS A 163 23.43 -16.60 -11.61
CA LYS A 163 23.97 -17.57 -10.62
C LYS A 163 25.37 -17.21 -10.12
N GLY A 164 25.96 -16.11 -10.58
CA GLY A 164 27.24 -15.57 -10.09
C GLY A 164 28.47 -16.44 -10.35
N LEU A 165 28.39 -17.43 -11.25
CA LEU A 165 29.49 -18.35 -11.53
C LEU A 165 30.57 -17.68 -12.37
N THR A 166 31.84 -18.00 -12.09
CA THR A 166 32.98 -17.59 -12.92
C THR A 166 32.95 -18.26 -14.29
N CYS A 167 33.64 -17.69 -15.28
CA CYS A 167 33.68 -18.29 -16.63
C CYS A 167 34.28 -19.70 -16.60
N GLU A 168 35.21 -19.94 -15.68
CA GLU A 168 35.86 -21.21 -15.40
C GLU A 168 34.86 -22.23 -14.82
N GLU A 169 34.04 -21.83 -13.85
CA GLU A 169 32.99 -22.70 -13.30
C GLU A 169 31.88 -23.00 -14.32
N VAL A 170 31.52 -22.03 -15.17
CA VAL A 170 30.55 -22.25 -16.26
C VAL A 170 31.12 -23.16 -17.34
N SER A 171 32.43 -23.08 -17.60
CA SER A 171 33.17 -23.96 -18.52
C SER A 171 33.11 -25.42 -18.05
N ASP A 172 33.41 -25.63 -16.77
CA ASP A 172 33.37 -26.95 -16.15
C ASP A 172 31.94 -27.50 -16.05
N LEU A 173 30.96 -26.64 -15.75
CA LEU A 173 29.55 -27.04 -15.59
C LEU A 173 28.88 -27.42 -16.92
N LEU A 174 29.24 -26.74 -18.01
CA LEU A 174 28.65 -26.97 -19.33
C LEU A 174 29.49 -27.88 -20.23
N ASP A 175 30.62 -28.40 -19.74
CA ASP A 175 31.59 -29.22 -20.47
C ASP A 175 32.01 -28.61 -21.82
N VAL A 176 32.36 -27.32 -21.79
CA VAL A 176 32.81 -26.56 -22.97
C VAL A 176 34.02 -25.71 -22.61
N SER A 177 34.92 -25.45 -23.56
CA SER A 177 36.14 -24.68 -23.26
C SER A 177 35.85 -23.28 -22.71
N LEU A 178 36.75 -22.76 -21.85
CA LEU A 178 36.69 -21.40 -21.31
C LEU A 178 36.55 -20.33 -22.41
N ASN A 179 37.22 -20.52 -23.55
CA ASN A 179 37.11 -19.63 -24.71
C ASN A 179 35.71 -19.70 -25.35
N THR A 180 35.08 -20.87 -25.34
CA THR A 180 33.69 -21.05 -25.79
C THR A 180 32.72 -20.32 -24.86
N VAL A 181 32.92 -20.36 -23.54
CA VAL A 181 32.11 -19.63 -22.56
C VAL A 181 32.25 -18.12 -22.76
N LYS A 182 33.48 -17.60 -22.83
CA LYS A 182 33.76 -16.18 -23.08
C LYS A 182 33.17 -15.70 -24.41
N SER A 183 33.28 -16.51 -25.47
CA SER A 183 32.70 -16.21 -26.78
C SER A 183 31.17 -16.24 -26.80
N ARG A 184 30.54 -17.14 -26.04
CA ARG A 184 29.07 -17.22 -25.90
C ARG A 184 28.53 -16.05 -25.08
N LEU A 185 29.19 -15.64 -24.00
CA LEU A 185 28.85 -14.42 -23.25
C LEU A 185 28.95 -13.18 -24.12
N TYR A 186 30.03 -13.06 -24.89
CA TYR A 186 30.22 -11.94 -25.80
C TYR A 186 29.11 -11.86 -26.86
N ARG A 187 28.76 -13.00 -27.49
CA ARG A 187 27.66 -13.07 -28.46
C ARG A 187 26.30 -12.79 -27.84
N ALA A 188 26.02 -13.34 -26.66
CA ALA A 188 24.80 -13.09 -25.91
C ALA A 188 24.61 -11.59 -25.63
N ARG A 189 25.65 -10.93 -25.11
CA ARG A 189 25.66 -9.48 -24.85
C ARG A 189 25.38 -8.68 -26.12
N LYS A 190 26.11 -8.97 -27.21
CA LYS A 190 25.96 -8.27 -28.49
C LYS A 190 24.57 -8.44 -29.13
N ARG A 191 23.94 -9.61 -28.96
CA ARG A 191 22.56 -9.84 -29.42
C ARG A 191 21.54 -9.08 -28.59
N LEU A 192 21.70 -9.07 -27.26
CA LEU A 192 20.82 -8.27 -26.39
C LEU A 192 21.02 -6.76 -26.60
N GLU A 193 22.23 -6.32 -26.93
CA GLU A 193 22.55 -4.93 -27.32
C GLU A 193 21.83 -4.52 -28.62
N THR A 194 21.55 -5.47 -29.53
CA THR A 194 20.73 -5.20 -30.74
C THR A 194 19.24 -5.05 -30.39
N GLU A 195 18.80 -5.66 -29.29
CA GLU A 195 17.42 -5.59 -28.76
C GLU A 195 17.22 -4.39 -27.80
N GLU A 196 18.25 -3.55 -27.59
CA GLU A 196 18.23 -2.33 -26.77
C GLU A 196 17.15 -1.34 -27.22
N SER A 197 16.86 -1.29 -28.53
CA SER A 197 15.77 -0.48 -29.08
C SER A 197 14.40 -0.91 -28.54
N MET A 198 14.20 -2.21 -28.30
CA MET A 198 12.94 -2.77 -27.82
C MET A 198 12.78 -2.58 -26.30
N LEU A 199 13.89 -2.54 -25.56
CA LEU A 199 13.95 -2.09 -24.16
C LEU A 199 13.52 -0.62 -24.04
N ARG A 200 13.96 0.25 -24.96
CA ARG A 200 13.59 1.68 -24.98
C ARG A 200 12.11 1.92 -25.35
N GLU A 201 11.52 1.08 -26.20
CA GLU A 201 10.12 1.18 -26.62
C GLU A 201 9.13 0.63 -25.56
N THR A 202 9.51 -0.45 -24.86
CA THR A 202 8.63 -1.14 -23.89
C THR A 202 8.71 -0.57 -22.48
N LEU A 203 9.83 0.07 -22.09
CA LEU A 203 10.03 0.63 -20.74
C LEU A 203 9.56 2.09 -20.59
N GLY A 204 8.84 2.62 -21.58
CA GLY A 204 8.32 3.99 -21.55
C GLY A 204 9.40 5.05 -21.78
N THR A 205 9.00 6.13 -22.41
CA THR A 205 9.80 7.29 -22.84
C THR A 205 10.40 8.14 -21.70
N ASN A 206 10.68 7.58 -20.52
CA ASN A 206 11.30 8.27 -19.38
C ASN A 206 12.81 7.98 -19.20
N LEU A 207 13.46 7.29 -20.16
CA LEU A 207 14.92 7.11 -20.18
C LEU A 207 15.60 7.88 -21.33
N LEU A 208 15.12 9.08 -21.64
CA LEU A 208 15.92 10.08 -22.37
C LEU A 208 16.56 11.03 -21.37
N LYS A 209 17.73 10.62 -20.85
CA LYS A 209 18.56 11.29 -19.82
C LYS A 209 17.82 11.46 -18.49
N SER A 210 18.30 10.85 -17.41
CA SER A 210 17.96 11.36 -16.08
C SER A 210 18.40 12.83 -16.04
N GLU A 211 17.44 13.75 -15.86
CA GLU A 211 17.81 15.08 -15.42
C GLU A 211 18.67 14.93 -14.16
N PRO A 212 19.74 15.72 -14.02
CA PRO A 212 20.63 15.60 -12.89
C PRO A 212 19.83 15.70 -11.59
N ARG A 213 19.87 14.66 -10.77
CA ARG A 213 19.31 14.70 -9.42
C ARG A 213 20.22 15.61 -8.59
N ARG A 214 19.71 16.79 -8.25
CA ARG A 214 20.42 17.83 -7.53
C ARG A 214 20.17 17.72 -6.02
N VAL A 215 21.24 17.71 -5.24
CA VAL A 215 21.21 17.77 -3.77
C VAL A 215 22.15 18.85 -3.28
N ASP A 216 21.81 19.47 -2.16
CA ASP A 216 22.57 20.60 -1.63
C ASP A 216 23.29 20.17 -0.36
N PHE A 217 24.54 20.63 -0.25
CA PHE A 217 25.34 20.41 0.93
C PHE A 217 25.47 21.75 1.62
N GLN A 218 25.10 21.78 2.91
CA GLN A 218 25.42 22.89 3.78
C GLN A 218 26.60 22.51 4.65
N ALA A 219 27.57 23.41 4.73
CA ALA A 219 28.77 23.20 5.50
C ALA A 219 29.10 24.39 6.40
N THR A 220 29.59 24.09 7.60
CA THR A 220 30.11 25.07 8.55
C THR A 220 31.52 24.70 8.96
N ALA A 221 32.42 25.68 8.99
CA ALA A 221 33.83 25.51 9.32
C ALA A 221 34.23 26.33 10.55
N ALA A 222 34.92 25.70 11.49
CA ALA A 222 35.46 26.33 12.70
C ALA A 222 36.87 25.82 13.01
N THR A 223 37.69 26.59 13.74
CA THR A 223 38.95 26.06 14.28
C THR A 223 38.68 24.92 15.26
N GLU A 224 39.67 24.08 15.53
CA GLU A 224 39.55 23.05 16.59
C GLU A 224 39.29 23.63 17.99
N THR A 225 39.53 24.92 18.18
CA THR A 225 39.21 25.69 19.39
C THR A 225 37.77 26.27 19.40
N GLY A 226 36.97 26.01 18.36
CA GLY A 226 35.57 26.41 18.25
C GLY A 226 35.33 27.81 17.65
N LYS A 227 36.37 28.48 17.15
CA LYS A 227 36.22 29.79 16.50
C LYS A 227 35.62 29.60 15.11
N HIS A 228 34.43 30.14 14.86
CA HIS A 228 33.81 30.13 13.54
C HIS A 228 34.72 30.80 12.49
N LEU A 229 34.85 30.14 11.34
CA LEU A 229 35.68 30.60 10.22
C LEU A 229 34.82 30.96 9.00
N ALA A 230 33.91 30.06 8.61
CA ALA A 230 33.04 30.26 7.46
C ALA A 230 31.83 29.32 7.50
N GLU A 231 30.80 29.68 6.74
CA GLU A 231 29.63 28.85 6.42
C GLU A 231 29.30 28.97 4.93
N GLY A 232 28.71 27.94 4.36
CA GLY A 232 28.44 27.91 2.93
C GLY A 232 27.79 26.63 2.48
N GLY A 233 27.75 26.45 1.17
CA GLY A 233 27.20 25.26 0.58
C GLY A 233 27.50 25.14 -0.90
N PHE A 234 27.19 23.97 -1.44
CA PHE A 234 27.43 23.64 -2.83
C PHE A 234 26.43 22.59 -3.29
N ASN A 235 26.22 22.50 -4.60
CA ASN A 235 25.27 21.56 -5.17
C ASN A 235 26.02 20.34 -5.72
N PHE A 236 25.37 19.18 -5.63
CA PHE A 236 25.79 17.95 -6.29
C PHE A 236 24.73 17.51 -7.27
N ASN A 237 25.18 17.09 -8.45
CA ASN A 237 24.35 16.55 -9.51
C ASN A 237 24.80 15.13 -9.80
N HIS A 238 23.89 14.18 -9.71
CA HIS A 238 24.16 12.81 -10.18
C HIS A 238 23.19 12.40 -11.27
N THR A 239 23.72 11.64 -12.22
CA THR A 239 22.97 10.92 -13.25
C THR A 239 23.33 9.43 -13.12
N ASP A 240 22.68 8.58 -13.92
CA ASP A 240 23.02 7.15 -13.97
C ASP A 240 24.44 6.89 -14.54
N THR A 241 25.07 7.90 -15.13
CA THR A 241 26.37 7.77 -15.82
C THR A 241 27.51 8.51 -15.14
N VAL A 242 27.21 9.58 -14.39
CA VAL A 242 28.22 10.48 -13.86
C VAL A 242 27.76 11.10 -12.54
N PHE A 243 28.71 11.24 -11.61
CA PHE A 243 28.56 11.99 -10.37
C PHE A 243 29.40 13.28 -10.42
N THR A 244 28.76 14.45 -10.38
CA THR A 244 29.41 15.76 -10.53
C THR A 244 28.99 16.72 -9.41
N SER A 245 29.79 17.73 -9.12
CA SER A 245 29.35 18.87 -8.29
C SER A 245 29.28 20.14 -9.12
N SER A 246 28.44 21.09 -8.69
CA SER A 246 28.21 22.36 -9.36
C SER A 246 27.75 23.42 -8.38
N GLY A 247 28.07 24.69 -8.62
CA GLY A 247 27.53 25.79 -7.82
C GLY A 247 28.04 25.81 -6.39
N PHE A 248 28.44 26.98 -5.90
CA PHE A 248 29.04 27.11 -4.59
C PHE A 248 28.82 28.53 -4.05
N HIS A 249 28.59 28.64 -2.74
CA HIS A 249 28.49 29.91 -2.05
C HIS A 249 29.10 29.82 -0.64
N THR A 250 29.78 30.87 -0.19
CA THR A 250 30.33 30.98 1.17
C THR A 250 30.17 32.37 1.73
N ARG A 251 29.95 32.46 3.05
CA ARG A 251 29.99 33.68 3.86
C ARG A 251 30.90 33.45 5.08
N GLY A 252 31.60 34.50 5.52
CA GLY A 252 32.53 34.44 6.66
C GLY A 252 33.88 35.10 6.36
N TRP A 253 34.59 35.50 7.43
CA TRP A 253 35.90 36.16 7.35
C TRP A 253 37.01 35.17 7.74
N GLY A 254 37.84 34.78 6.77
CA GLY A 254 39.08 34.05 6.98
C GLY A 254 40.05 34.37 5.85
N GLY A 255 41.04 35.22 6.12
CA GLY A 255 41.86 35.89 5.11
C GLY A 255 42.66 34.96 4.19
N GLY A 256 42.91 35.44 2.97
CA GLY A 256 44.02 35.11 2.06
C GLY A 256 44.15 33.69 1.51
N ASP A 257 43.94 32.67 2.34
CA ASP A 257 44.29 31.27 2.12
C ASP A 257 43.03 30.39 2.05
N PRO A 258 43.06 29.30 1.27
CA PRO A 258 41.83 28.58 0.92
C PRO A 258 41.13 28.06 2.18
N SER A 259 39.84 28.39 2.31
CA SER A 259 38.99 27.87 3.38
C SER A 259 38.80 26.35 3.21
N PRO A 260 38.60 25.54 4.26
CA PRO A 260 38.53 24.09 4.10
C PRO A 260 37.36 23.57 3.25
N MET A 261 36.20 24.24 3.30
CA MET A 261 35.11 24.00 2.34
C MET A 261 35.52 24.27 0.89
N TYR A 262 36.45 25.22 0.69
CA TYR A 262 37.10 25.44 -0.61
C TYR A 262 38.06 24.29 -0.94
N MET A 263 38.72 23.60 -0.02
CA MET A 263 39.82 22.68 -0.39
C MET A 263 39.38 21.35 -1.01
N LEU A 264 38.19 20.82 -0.68
CA LEU A 264 37.68 19.65 -1.41
C LEU A 264 37.17 20.01 -2.81
N LEU A 265 36.63 21.23 -3.00
CA LEU A 265 35.74 21.56 -4.13
C LEU A 265 36.15 22.81 -4.95
N HIS A 266 37.07 23.66 -4.50
CA HIS A 266 37.53 24.86 -5.21
C HIS A 266 38.30 24.53 -6.48
N TYR A 267 38.89 23.33 -6.58
CA TYR A 267 39.47 22.83 -7.82
C TYR A 267 38.41 22.46 -8.89
N LEU A 268 37.14 22.76 -8.61
CA LEU A 268 35.98 22.64 -9.48
C LEU A 268 35.43 24.01 -9.91
N LYS A 269 36.05 25.11 -9.48
CA LYS A 269 35.53 26.48 -9.64
C LYS A 269 35.33 26.91 -11.10
N HIS A 270 35.87 26.17 -12.07
CA HIS A 270 35.56 26.35 -13.50
C HIS A 270 35.63 25.02 -14.28
N GLY A 271 35.07 23.94 -13.75
CA GLY A 271 35.04 22.67 -14.47
C GLY A 271 34.25 21.61 -13.72
N TRP A 272 33.32 20.98 -14.42
CA TRP A 272 32.50 19.86 -13.97
C TRP A 272 33.40 18.62 -13.86
N VAL A 273 34.22 18.52 -12.81
CA VAL A 273 35.10 17.36 -12.65
C VAL A 273 34.24 16.22 -12.11
N ASP A 274 33.95 15.25 -12.97
CA ASP A 274 33.30 14.01 -12.60
C ASP A 274 34.10 13.33 -11.47
N ILE A 275 33.44 13.06 -10.35
CA ILE A 275 33.99 12.32 -9.20
C ILE A 275 33.83 10.81 -9.44
N PHE A 276 32.74 10.40 -10.07
CA PHE A 276 32.53 9.03 -10.49
C PHE A 276 31.98 9.01 -11.91
N ARG A 277 32.44 8.05 -12.69
CA ARG A 277 31.75 7.59 -13.91
C ARG A 277 31.25 6.18 -13.65
N PHE A 278 29.97 5.96 -13.91
CA PHE A 278 29.32 4.68 -13.68
C PHE A 278 29.30 3.84 -14.96
N PRO A 279 29.46 2.51 -14.85
CA PRO A 279 29.73 1.76 -13.63
C PRO A 279 31.15 2.02 -13.07
N LEU A 280 31.32 1.90 -11.75
CA LEU A 280 32.62 2.08 -11.10
C LEU A 280 33.55 0.91 -11.45
N VAL A 281 34.45 1.11 -12.40
CA VAL A 281 35.42 0.09 -12.85
C VAL A 281 36.82 0.47 -12.36
N ILE A 282 37.43 -0.40 -11.54
CA ILE A 282 38.81 -0.25 -11.09
C ILE A 282 39.76 -0.25 -12.30
N GLY A 283 40.70 0.69 -12.31
CA GLY A 283 41.62 0.93 -13.42
C GLY A 283 41.05 1.82 -14.53
N SER A 284 39.77 2.23 -14.44
CA SER A 284 39.24 3.23 -15.37
C SER A 284 39.87 4.60 -15.12
N SER A 285 40.12 5.33 -16.21
CA SER A 285 40.65 6.69 -16.16
C SER A 285 39.96 7.55 -17.21
N TRP A 286 39.76 8.83 -16.88
CA TRP A 286 39.18 9.81 -17.78
C TRP A 286 39.83 11.17 -17.59
N GLU A 287 39.84 11.93 -18.67
CA GLU A 287 40.33 13.30 -18.72
C GLU A 287 39.15 14.27 -18.82
N GLN A 288 39.29 15.43 -18.21
CA GLN A 288 38.32 16.52 -18.25
C GLN A 288 38.99 17.85 -17.88
N GLU A 289 38.35 18.95 -18.24
CA GLU A 289 38.78 20.28 -17.83
C GLU A 289 38.50 20.49 -16.33
N GLY A 290 39.55 20.78 -15.56
CA GLY A 290 39.49 21.15 -14.15
C GLY A 290 39.38 22.66 -13.96
N ALA A 291 39.46 23.15 -12.71
CA ALA A 291 39.44 24.58 -12.46
C ALA A 291 40.58 25.33 -13.18
N TRP A 292 40.31 26.58 -13.56
CA TRP A 292 41.30 27.47 -14.18
C TRP A 292 41.94 26.87 -15.43
N LYS A 293 41.12 26.24 -16.29
CA LYS A 293 41.55 25.58 -17.54
C LYS A 293 42.58 24.46 -17.35
N SER A 294 42.78 23.99 -16.12
CA SER A 294 43.68 22.86 -15.85
C SER A 294 43.17 21.59 -16.53
N GLN A 295 44.09 20.68 -16.86
CA GLN A 295 43.75 19.32 -17.27
C GLN A 295 43.65 18.43 -16.03
N ALA A 296 42.51 17.77 -15.84
CA ALA A 296 42.27 16.85 -14.75
C ALA A 296 42.18 15.41 -15.28
N THR A 297 43.14 14.58 -14.90
CA THR A 297 43.10 13.13 -15.18
C THR A 297 42.69 12.38 -13.92
N ALA A 298 41.49 11.81 -13.92
CA ALA A 298 40.97 11.02 -12.82
C ALA A 298 41.16 9.52 -13.09
N THR A 299 41.43 8.75 -12.04
CA THR A 299 41.63 7.29 -12.09
C THR A 299 41.01 6.64 -10.87
N LEU A 300 40.20 5.61 -11.07
CA LEU A 300 39.79 4.71 -9.99
C LEU A 300 40.89 3.67 -9.76
N GLU A 301 41.59 3.78 -8.64
CA GLU A 301 42.63 2.81 -8.23
C GLU A 301 42.01 1.66 -7.42
N ASP A 302 42.86 0.81 -6.84
CA ASP A 302 42.45 -0.35 -6.05
C ASP A 302 41.80 0.05 -4.70
N TYR A 303 41.27 -0.95 -4.00
CA TYR A 303 40.69 -0.79 -2.67
C TYR A 303 41.77 -0.76 -1.58
N GLU A 304 41.66 0.18 -0.64
CA GLU A 304 42.60 0.30 0.49
C GLU A 304 41.87 0.23 1.83
N THR A 305 42.56 -0.24 2.87
CA THR A 305 42.07 -0.10 4.25
C THR A 305 42.49 1.23 4.81
N VAL A 306 41.53 2.00 5.31
CA VAL A 306 41.76 3.35 5.82
C VAL A 306 41.41 3.43 7.30
N ASN A 307 42.33 3.97 8.10
CA ASN A 307 42.12 4.24 9.52
C ASN A 307 41.99 5.75 9.73
N VAL A 308 40.88 6.17 10.34
CA VAL A 308 40.58 7.56 10.72
C VAL A 308 39.90 7.60 12.08
N SER A 309 39.72 8.79 12.64
CA SER A 309 39.06 8.98 13.93
C SER A 309 37.65 8.37 14.03
N ALA A 310 36.88 8.34 12.94
CA ALA A 310 35.56 7.69 12.89
C ALA A 310 35.59 6.16 12.88
N GLY A 311 36.76 5.53 12.68
CA GLY A 311 36.91 4.08 12.67
C GLY A 311 37.85 3.54 11.58
N THR A 312 37.93 2.21 11.50
CA THR A 312 38.64 1.48 10.45
C THR A 312 37.67 1.03 9.35
N PHE A 313 37.90 1.47 8.12
CA PHE A 313 37.08 1.12 6.97
C PHE A 313 37.87 0.20 6.02
N SER A 314 37.38 -1.04 5.84
CA SER A 314 37.97 -1.99 4.90
C SER A 314 37.42 -1.77 3.49
N ALA A 315 38.27 -1.91 2.47
CA ALA A 315 37.89 -1.83 1.07
C ALA A 315 37.35 -0.46 0.61
N CYS A 316 38.00 0.62 1.06
CA CYS A 316 37.69 1.96 0.59
C CYS A 316 38.12 2.11 -0.87
N LEU A 317 37.21 2.58 -1.72
CA LEU A 317 37.48 2.90 -3.12
C LEU A 317 38.41 4.10 -3.19
N LYS A 318 39.59 3.92 -3.78
CA LYS A 318 40.57 4.99 -3.95
C LYS A 318 40.39 5.68 -5.30
N HIS A 319 40.18 6.98 -5.25
CA HIS A 319 40.04 7.84 -6.41
C HIS A 319 41.19 8.83 -6.48
N LYS A 320 42.02 8.73 -7.52
CA LYS A 320 43.15 9.61 -7.77
C LYS A 320 42.81 10.64 -8.84
N THR A 321 43.22 11.89 -8.67
CA THR A 321 43.09 12.94 -9.68
C THR A 321 44.39 13.71 -9.80
N VAL A 322 44.94 13.81 -11.01
CA VAL A 322 46.12 14.61 -11.32
C VAL A 322 45.68 15.87 -12.06
N PHE A 323 46.07 17.04 -11.55
CA PHE A 323 45.78 18.35 -12.14
C PHE A 323 47.06 18.96 -12.71
N THR A 324 47.02 19.38 -13.98
CA THR A 324 48.14 20.07 -14.67
C THR A 324 47.67 21.31 -15.41
N ASP A 325 48.61 22.19 -15.77
CA ASP A 325 48.38 23.32 -16.70
C ASP A 325 47.31 24.35 -16.26
N ALA A 326 47.16 24.56 -14.94
CA ALA A 326 46.32 25.64 -14.43
C ALA A 326 46.76 27.04 -14.92
N ASP A 327 45.78 27.86 -15.31
CA ASP A 327 45.93 29.20 -15.90
C ASP A 327 45.06 30.22 -15.12
N VAL A 328 45.54 30.61 -13.94
CA VAL A 328 44.90 31.63 -13.10
C VAL A 328 45.29 33.04 -13.55
N GLU A 329 44.33 33.84 -14.00
CA GLU A 329 44.51 35.25 -14.36
C GLU A 329 44.36 36.16 -13.11
N ASP A 330 45.40 36.23 -12.25
CA ASP A 330 45.42 37.04 -11.01
C ASP A 330 46.86 37.56 -10.70
N THR A 331 47.00 38.57 -9.83
CA THR A 331 48.29 39.15 -9.41
C THR A 331 49.20 38.15 -8.68
N ASP A 332 48.66 37.07 -8.13
CA ASP A 332 49.39 35.96 -7.49
C ASP A 332 49.27 34.63 -8.26
N ALA A 333 49.19 34.70 -9.60
CA ALA A 333 48.97 33.54 -10.49
C ALA A 333 49.92 32.37 -10.21
N GLU A 334 51.20 32.62 -9.97
CA GLU A 334 52.20 31.56 -9.75
C GLU A 334 51.90 30.71 -8.51
N LEU A 335 51.56 31.37 -7.38
CA LEU A 335 51.19 30.69 -6.14
C LEU A 335 49.88 29.91 -6.31
N ARG A 336 48.87 30.50 -6.96
CA ARG A 336 47.56 29.88 -7.14
C ARG A 336 47.58 28.73 -8.14
N ASN A 337 48.33 28.85 -9.24
CA ASN A 337 48.57 27.76 -10.18
C ASN A 337 49.26 26.59 -9.47
N ALA A 338 50.22 26.87 -8.58
CA ALA A 338 50.91 25.82 -7.83
C ALA A 338 50.06 25.14 -6.75
N LEU A 339 48.96 25.77 -6.30
CA LEU A 339 47.95 25.15 -5.45
C LEU A 339 46.96 24.29 -6.28
N VAL A 340 46.63 24.70 -7.50
CA VAL A 340 45.75 23.95 -8.41
C VAL A 340 46.44 22.74 -9.01
N ASN A 341 47.70 22.86 -9.40
CA ASN A 341 48.44 21.74 -9.95
C ASN A 341 48.87 20.77 -8.84
N GLY A 342 48.80 19.47 -9.10
CA GLY A 342 49.22 18.45 -8.14
C GLY A 342 48.38 17.16 -8.20
N THR A 343 48.51 16.30 -7.20
CA THR A 343 47.81 15.02 -7.13
C THR A 343 46.92 14.91 -5.90
N ARG A 344 45.63 14.65 -6.13
CA ARG A 344 44.61 14.44 -5.09
C ARG A 344 44.22 12.97 -4.99
N TYR A 345 44.10 12.47 -3.77
CA TYR A 345 43.63 11.15 -3.42
C TYR A 345 42.40 11.25 -2.52
N LEU A 346 41.34 10.52 -2.86
CA LEU A 346 40.10 10.41 -2.10
C LEU A 346 39.83 8.94 -1.80
N TRP A 347 39.41 8.64 -0.57
CA TRP A 347 39.02 7.29 -0.17
C TRP A 347 37.56 7.27 0.26
N PHE A 348 36.76 6.44 -0.41
CA PHE A 348 35.32 6.33 -0.16
C PHE A 348 34.97 4.96 0.43
N ALA A 349 34.22 4.92 1.52
CA ALA A 349 33.70 3.69 2.11
C ALA A 349 32.22 3.50 1.76
N ARG A 350 31.81 2.26 1.44
CA ARG A 350 30.41 1.93 1.14
C ARG A 350 29.52 2.22 2.34
N GLY A 351 28.38 2.83 2.08
CA GLY A 351 27.39 3.22 3.09
C GLY A 351 27.84 4.33 4.02
N VAL A 352 28.99 4.95 3.76
CA VAL A 352 29.56 6.00 4.62
C VAL A 352 29.84 7.25 3.80
N GLY A 353 30.58 7.16 2.69
CA GLY A 353 31.02 8.34 1.95
C GLY A 353 32.53 8.54 1.98
N LEU A 354 32.98 9.78 1.83
CA LEU A 354 34.40 10.14 1.89
C LEU A 354 34.90 9.94 3.33
N VAL A 355 35.93 9.10 3.51
CA VAL A 355 36.52 8.83 4.84
C VAL A 355 37.87 9.50 5.03
N LYS A 356 38.63 9.72 3.95
CA LYS A 356 39.95 10.37 3.97
C LYS A 356 40.22 11.10 2.65
N MET A 357 40.96 12.20 2.72
CA MET A 357 41.49 12.93 1.56
C MET A 357 42.95 13.31 1.80
N ARG A 358 43.76 13.29 0.74
CA ARG A 358 45.12 13.81 0.72
C ARG A 358 45.39 14.50 -0.62
N TYR A 359 45.89 15.72 -0.60
CA TYR A 359 46.28 16.47 -1.79
C TYR A 359 47.73 16.94 -1.65
N GLU A 360 48.56 16.48 -2.57
CA GLU A 360 49.95 16.90 -2.77
C GLU A 360 50.02 17.96 -3.88
N HIS A 361 50.17 19.22 -3.50
CA HIS A 361 50.23 20.38 -4.40
C HIS A 361 51.60 20.46 -5.09
N SER A 362 51.69 21.10 -6.26
CA SER A 362 52.93 21.15 -7.04
C SER A 362 54.02 22.04 -6.41
N ASN A 363 53.67 22.91 -5.46
CA ASN A 363 54.62 23.66 -4.63
C ASN A 363 55.14 22.86 -3.41
N GLY A 364 54.76 21.58 -3.27
CA GLY A 364 55.20 20.72 -2.17
C GLY A 364 54.36 20.82 -0.90
N VAL A 365 53.30 21.63 -0.89
CA VAL A 365 52.33 21.66 0.21
C VAL A 365 51.46 20.41 0.18
N VAL A 366 51.11 19.92 1.37
CA VAL A 366 50.19 18.79 1.55
C VAL A 366 48.99 19.23 2.38
N THR A 367 47.81 18.92 1.86
CA THR A 367 46.53 19.08 2.55
C THR A 367 45.94 17.71 2.85
N GLU A 368 45.46 17.49 4.07
CA GLU A 368 44.84 16.23 4.50
C GLU A 368 43.50 16.47 5.18
N ALA A 369 42.59 15.51 5.01
CA ALA A 369 41.32 15.46 5.70
C ALA A 369 41.04 14.05 6.22
N GLU A 370 40.45 13.96 7.40
CA GLU A 370 39.93 12.71 7.95
C GLU A 370 38.51 12.86 8.49
N LEU A 371 37.73 11.80 8.40
CA LEU A 371 36.39 11.72 8.98
C LEU A 371 36.47 11.52 10.50
N LEU A 372 35.82 12.39 11.26
CA LEU A 372 35.69 12.32 12.71
C LEU A 372 34.42 11.58 13.15
N LYS A 373 33.28 11.92 12.53
CA LYS A 373 31.95 11.35 12.84
C LYS A 373 31.08 11.41 11.59
N TYR A 374 30.10 10.52 11.49
CA TYR A 374 29.05 10.57 10.47
C TYR A 374 27.72 10.05 11.02
N GLU A 375 26.63 10.40 10.35
CA GLU A 375 25.28 9.91 10.63
C GLU A 375 24.55 9.68 9.30
N ILE A 376 24.03 8.47 9.08
CA ILE A 376 23.28 8.10 7.87
C ILE A 376 21.86 7.68 8.29
N PRO A 377 20.79 8.36 7.84
CA PRO A 377 19.42 8.08 8.28
C PRO A 377 18.88 6.69 7.90
N LEU A 378 19.33 6.12 6.77
CA LEU A 378 18.90 4.83 6.24
C LEU A 378 20.11 4.01 5.77
N GLN A 379 20.07 2.69 5.94
CA GLN A 379 21.14 1.83 5.43
C GLN A 379 21.23 1.95 3.89
N ASN A 380 22.44 2.17 3.39
CA ASN A 380 22.73 2.35 1.97
C ASN A 380 24.10 1.71 1.67
N GLU A 381 24.31 1.16 0.48
CA GLU A 381 25.61 0.58 0.07
C GLU A 381 26.43 1.49 -0.88
N ALA A 382 25.92 2.67 -1.23
CA ALA A 382 26.60 3.61 -2.10
C ALA A 382 27.92 4.10 -1.49
N TYR A 383 28.94 4.32 -2.33
CA TYR A 383 30.23 4.89 -1.92
C TYR A 383 30.14 6.39 -1.54
N PHE A 384 29.03 7.05 -1.86
CA PHE A 384 28.74 8.43 -1.47
C PHE A 384 27.22 8.59 -1.25
N PRO A 385 26.71 8.29 -0.04
CA PRO A 385 25.28 8.36 0.24
C PRO A 385 24.83 9.81 0.34
N VAL A 386 24.02 10.27 -0.61
CA VAL A 386 23.52 11.66 -0.67
C VAL A 386 22.07 11.79 -0.23
N GLN A 387 21.67 10.98 0.75
CA GLN A 387 20.34 11.05 1.32
C GLN A 387 20.21 12.28 2.20
N ILE A 388 19.03 12.91 2.21
CA ILE A 388 18.77 14.07 3.05
C ILE A 388 18.88 13.66 4.52
N GLY A 389 19.50 14.53 5.32
CA GLY A 389 19.78 14.26 6.73
C GLY A 389 21.08 13.48 6.96
N THR A 390 21.80 13.07 5.91
CA THR A 390 23.16 12.56 6.06
C THR A 390 24.09 13.66 6.54
N GLN A 391 24.92 13.34 7.55
CA GLN A 391 25.88 14.26 8.15
C GLN A 391 27.29 13.68 8.18
N TRP A 392 28.30 14.53 7.96
CA TRP A 392 29.71 14.19 8.15
C TRP A 392 30.44 15.30 8.88
N THR A 393 31.37 14.93 9.76
CA THR A 393 32.28 15.86 10.41
C THR A 393 33.71 15.51 10.01
N TYR A 394 34.42 16.46 9.41
CA TYR A 394 35.79 16.31 8.93
C TYR A 394 36.76 17.17 9.72
N LYS A 395 37.98 16.65 9.92
CA LYS A 395 39.14 17.43 10.40
C LYS A 395 40.11 17.66 9.25
N TRP A 396 40.42 18.92 9.01
CA TRP A 396 41.32 19.37 7.95
C TRP A 396 42.63 19.91 8.52
N HIS A 397 43.74 19.52 7.90
CA HIS A 397 45.06 20.04 8.18
C HIS A 397 45.78 20.41 6.89
N ASN A 398 46.43 21.58 6.88
CA ASN A 398 47.26 22.06 5.77
C ASN A 398 48.46 22.80 6.38
N THR A 399 49.63 22.64 5.76
CA THR A 399 50.88 23.30 6.16
C THR A 399 50.82 24.83 6.27
N TYR A 400 49.81 25.51 5.70
CA TYR A 400 49.63 26.97 5.85
C TYR A 400 48.96 27.40 7.17
N ARG A 401 48.30 26.50 7.89
CA ARG A 401 47.62 26.82 9.15
C ARG A 401 48.16 25.97 10.30
N ASN A 402 48.51 26.65 11.39
CA ASN A 402 48.97 25.97 12.62
C ASN A 402 47.83 25.17 13.29
N GLU A 403 46.60 25.67 13.23
CA GLU A 403 45.42 25.00 13.80
C GLU A 403 44.63 24.24 12.72
N ALA A 404 44.14 23.06 13.08
CA ALA A 404 43.24 22.28 12.24
C ALA A 404 41.84 22.94 12.18
N VAL A 405 41.09 22.63 11.12
CA VAL A 405 39.72 23.09 10.94
C VAL A 405 38.76 21.93 11.00
N ILE A 406 37.69 22.11 11.77
CA ILE A 406 36.56 21.18 11.85
C ILE A 406 35.48 21.67 10.91
N GLU A 407 35.01 20.78 10.04
CA GLU A 407 33.98 21.06 9.07
C GLU A 407 32.82 20.08 9.24
N GLU A 408 31.61 20.59 9.36
CA GLU A 408 30.39 19.80 9.48
C GLU A 408 29.59 19.95 8.19
N TRP A 409 29.28 18.83 7.55
CA TRP A 409 28.56 18.72 6.29
C TRP A 409 27.20 18.11 6.55
N ASN A 410 26.17 18.74 5.98
CA ASN A 410 24.80 18.27 6.05
C ASN A 410 24.25 18.20 4.64
N VAL A 411 23.77 17.02 4.24
CA VAL A 411 22.97 16.89 3.02
C VAL A 411 21.58 17.44 3.31
N ILE A 412 21.26 18.55 2.67
CA ILE A 412 19.98 19.21 2.74
C ILE A 412 19.29 19.12 1.38
N ARG A 413 17.96 19.23 1.37
CA ARG A 413 17.26 19.49 0.10
C ARG A 413 17.76 20.84 -0.44
N ASN A 414 17.77 20.99 -1.76
CA ASN A 414 17.97 22.28 -2.43
C ASN A 414 16.89 23.24 -1.94
N PHE A 415 17.22 23.96 -0.88
CA PHE A 415 16.38 24.97 -0.30
C PHE A 415 16.82 26.30 -0.88
N ARG A 416 16.13 26.75 -1.93
CA ARG A 416 15.27 27.88 -1.62
C ARG A 416 14.18 27.29 -0.74
N GLN A 417 14.27 27.52 0.58
CA GLN A 417 13.36 26.92 1.57
C GLN A 417 11.91 26.91 1.04
N LEU A 418 11.15 25.84 1.26
CA LEU A 418 9.69 25.89 1.11
C LEU A 418 9.11 27.02 1.99
N GLU A 419 9.79 27.36 3.09
CA GLU A 419 9.53 28.55 3.91
C GLU A 419 9.81 29.89 3.20
N ASN A 420 10.56 29.89 2.08
CA ASN A 420 10.78 31.03 1.18
C ASN A 420 9.86 31.01 -0.06
N LEU A 421 8.93 30.05 -0.17
CA LEU A 421 7.73 30.24 -0.99
C LEU A 421 6.73 31.11 -0.21
N GLU A 422 7.20 32.26 0.27
CA GLU A 422 6.28 33.29 0.72
C GLU A 422 5.42 33.66 -0.49
N ASN A 423 4.15 33.23 -0.45
CA ASN A 423 3.08 33.66 -1.32
C ASN A 423 3.13 33.04 -2.75
N PRO A 424 2.80 31.72 -2.90
CA PRO A 424 2.69 31.07 -4.21
C PRO A 424 1.70 31.81 -5.13
N MET A 425 1.80 31.55 -6.43
CA MET A 425 0.92 32.18 -7.39
C MET A 425 -0.52 31.67 -7.24
N GLU A 426 -1.43 32.54 -6.78
CA GLU A 426 -2.85 32.22 -6.71
C GLU A 426 -3.47 32.04 -8.11
N LEU A 427 -4.33 31.03 -8.24
CA LEU A 427 -5.06 30.72 -9.45
C LEU A 427 -6.44 31.41 -9.45
N ALA A 428 -6.79 32.01 -10.58
CA ALA A 428 -8.13 32.55 -10.84
C ALA A 428 -9.08 31.44 -11.26
N SER A 429 -8.61 30.55 -12.14
CA SER A 429 -9.43 29.48 -12.69
C SER A 429 -8.61 28.31 -13.23
N ALA A 430 -9.22 27.13 -13.28
CA ALA A 430 -8.69 25.94 -13.93
C ALA A 430 -9.70 25.39 -14.95
N ARG A 431 -9.22 24.94 -16.11
CA ARG A 431 -10.06 24.34 -17.16
C ARG A 431 -9.45 23.02 -17.60
N TYR A 432 -10.14 21.93 -17.28
CA TYR A 432 -9.70 20.57 -17.58
C TYR A 432 -10.39 20.00 -18.81
N GLU A 433 -9.61 19.26 -19.59
CA GLU A 433 -10.05 18.40 -20.67
C GLU A 433 -9.45 17.02 -20.40
N VAL A 434 -10.32 16.05 -20.09
CA VAL A 434 -9.93 14.66 -19.84
C VAL A 434 -10.42 13.83 -21.02
N LYS A 435 -9.52 13.15 -21.70
CA LYS A 435 -9.87 12.21 -22.76
C LYS A 435 -9.57 10.79 -22.30
N ILE A 436 -10.57 9.92 -22.34
CA ILE A 436 -10.36 8.48 -22.14
C ILE A 436 -10.15 7.83 -23.51
N ASP A 437 -9.09 7.05 -23.65
CA ASP A 437 -8.82 6.36 -24.91
C ASP A 437 -9.85 5.23 -25.12
N ALA A 438 -10.59 5.29 -26.23
CA ALA A 438 -11.62 4.30 -26.56
C ALA A 438 -11.02 2.91 -26.83
N ASP A 439 -9.80 2.87 -27.39
CA ASP A 439 -9.10 1.61 -27.70
C ASP A 439 -8.38 1.07 -26.46
N ASN A 440 -8.10 1.93 -25.48
CA ASN A 440 -7.52 1.56 -24.19
C ASN A 440 -8.11 2.39 -23.03
N PRO A 441 -9.29 1.99 -22.50
CA PRO A 441 -10.00 2.73 -21.46
C PRO A 441 -9.20 2.99 -20.18
N ARG A 442 -8.12 2.22 -19.97
CA ARG A 442 -7.19 2.36 -18.84
C ARG A 442 -6.22 3.54 -18.99
N VAL A 443 -6.30 4.35 -20.03
CA VAL A 443 -5.45 5.52 -20.22
C VAL A 443 -6.30 6.78 -20.27
N ALA A 444 -6.04 7.69 -19.32
CA ALA A 444 -6.61 9.03 -19.33
C ALA A 444 -5.56 10.06 -19.77
N HIS A 445 -5.87 10.82 -20.81
CA HIS A 445 -5.09 11.97 -21.23
C HIS A 445 -5.70 13.22 -20.61
N VAL A 446 -4.93 13.96 -19.83
CA VAL A 446 -5.41 15.17 -19.16
C VAL A 446 -4.67 16.38 -19.71
N LYS A 447 -5.45 17.39 -20.09
CA LYS A 447 -4.98 18.73 -20.42
C LYS A 447 -5.65 19.71 -19.47
N CYS A 448 -4.87 20.53 -18.78
CA CYS A 448 -5.38 21.53 -17.87
C CYS A 448 -4.81 22.90 -18.23
N VAL A 449 -5.68 23.90 -18.35
CA VAL A 449 -5.30 25.31 -18.48
C VAL A 449 -5.51 26.01 -17.15
N LEU A 450 -4.41 26.42 -16.52
CA LEU A 450 -4.39 27.18 -15.27
C LEU A 450 -4.23 28.66 -15.57
N THR A 451 -5.13 29.48 -15.05
CA THR A 451 -5.12 30.94 -15.23
C THR A 451 -4.77 31.62 -13.90
N PRO A 452 -3.65 32.35 -13.81
CA PRO A 452 -3.28 33.09 -12.59
C PRO A 452 -4.21 34.26 -12.29
N LYS A 453 -4.37 34.63 -11.01
CA LYS A 453 -5.06 35.89 -10.63
C LYS A 453 -4.25 37.12 -11.06
N VAL A 454 -4.90 38.04 -11.77
CA VAL A 454 -4.33 39.34 -12.14
C VAL A 454 -4.33 40.24 -10.90
N ASN A 455 -3.15 40.68 -10.44
CA ASN A 455 -2.88 41.51 -9.24
C ASN A 455 -2.70 40.78 -7.89
N SER A 456 -1.82 39.78 -7.79
CA SER A 456 -1.36 39.24 -6.49
C SER A 456 -0.47 40.21 -5.66
N GLY A 457 -0.65 41.53 -5.78
CA GLY A 457 -0.27 42.49 -4.75
C GLY A 457 1.19 42.89 -4.53
N THR A 458 2.19 42.47 -5.33
CA THR A 458 3.58 42.98 -5.14
C THR A 458 4.33 43.30 -6.43
N LYS A 459 5.01 44.45 -6.42
CA LYS A 459 6.01 44.84 -7.41
C LYS A 459 7.17 43.83 -7.38
N GLY A 460 7.40 43.13 -8.48
CA GLY A 460 8.70 42.53 -8.83
C GLY A 460 9.10 41.28 -8.06
N GLY A 461 8.65 40.11 -8.52
CA GLY A 461 9.21 38.81 -8.13
C GLY A 461 8.60 37.68 -8.96
N GLN A 462 9.42 36.73 -9.41
CA GLN A 462 8.94 35.44 -9.94
C GLN A 462 8.27 34.69 -8.80
N LYS A 463 6.95 34.53 -8.84
CA LYS A 463 6.26 33.61 -7.95
C LYS A 463 6.19 32.24 -8.64
N PRO A 464 6.66 31.16 -8.01
CA PRO A 464 6.48 29.84 -8.56
C PRO A 464 5.01 29.42 -8.45
N LEU A 465 4.57 28.67 -9.45
CA LEU A 465 3.33 27.90 -9.41
C LEU A 465 3.64 26.57 -8.74
N LEU A 466 2.92 26.25 -7.68
CA LEU A 466 2.96 24.91 -7.10
C LEU A 466 1.89 24.06 -7.78
N LEU A 467 2.22 22.81 -8.05
CA LEU A 467 1.35 21.82 -8.64
C LEU A 467 1.36 20.60 -7.72
N SER A 468 0.20 20.12 -7.29
CA SER A 468 0.11 18.95 -6.42
C SER A 468 -0.86 17.92 -6.99
N MET A 469 -0.46 16.66 -6.88
CA MET A 469 -1.35 15.51 -6.93
C MET A 469 -1.53 15.01 -5.49
N SER A 470 -2.67 14.42 -5.16
CA SER A 470 -2.91 13.96 -3.79
C SER A 470 -2.06 12.72 -3.46
N ARG A 471 -1.85 12.49 -2.17
CA ARG A 471 -1.29 11.23 -1.63
C ARG A 471 -2.36 10.36 -0.96
N PHE A 472 -3.61 10.79 -0.98
CA PHE A 472 -4.69 10.18 -0.21
C PHE A 472 -4.88 8.69 -0.53
N GLY A 473 -4.81 7.82 0.48
CA GLY A 473 -4.92 6.37 0.34
C GLY A 473 -3.67 5.68 -0.21
N THR A 474 -2.63 6.46 -0.52
CA THR A 474 -1.33 6.01 -1.06
C THR A 474 -0.17 6.44 -0.18
N GLU A 475 -0.42 6.71 1.10
CA GLU A 475 0.58 7.20 2.06
C GLU A 475 1.73 6.20 2.27
N TRP A 476 1.47 4.91 2.00
CA TRP A 476 2.42 3.81 2.04
C TRP A 476 3.21 3.62 0.73
N LEU A 477 2.84 4.33 -0.34
CA LEU A 477 3.57 4.36 -1.60
C LEU A 477 4.49 5.58 -1.61
N ASP A 478 5.80 5.37 -1.71
CA ASP A 478 6.81 6.45 -1.74
C ASP A 478 6.46 7.54 -2.77
N ASP A 479 5.97 7.11 -3.94
CA ASP A 479 5.63 7.96 -5.09
C ASP A 479 4.17 8.45 -5.11
N GLY A 480 3.32 8.00 -4.17
CA GLY A 480 1.87 8.27 -4.17
C GLY A 480 1.18 7.94 -5.51
N TYR A 481 0.15 8.70 -5.88
CA TYR A 481 -0.46 8.58 -7.23
C TYR A 481 0.44 9.06 -8.38
N GLY A 482 1.48 9.82 -8.06
CA GLY A 482 2.51 10.22 -9.02
C GLY A 482 3.17 9.03 -9.74
N HIS A 483 3.13 7.86 -9.10
CA HIS A 483 3.57 6.60 -9.69
C HIS A 483 2.89 6.26 -11.03
N TYR A 484 1.63 6.64 -11.22
CA TYR A 484 0.83 6.33 -12.41
C TYR A 484 0.83 7.44 -13.46
N LEU A 485 1.54 8.54 -13.19
CA LEU A 485 1.65 9.70 -14.05
C LEU A 485 2.73 9.50 -15.13
N GLN A 486 2.43 9.91 -16.36
CA GLN A 486 3.38 9.91 -17.47
C GLN A 486 3.34 11.22 -18.26
N ASP A 487 4.47 11.55 -18.87
CA ASP A 487 4.61 12.63 -19.86
C ASP A 487 4.13 14.02 -19.37
N LEU A 488 4.35 14.37 -18.09
CA LEU A 488 3.99 15.69 -17.56
C LEU A 488 4.78 16.79 -18.28
N THR A 489 4.07 17.65 -18.99
CA THR A 489 4.63 18.81 -19.68
C THR A 489 3.87 20.06 -19.32
N VAL A 490 4.60 21.15 -19.11
CA VAL A 490 4.03 22.46 -18.76
C VAL A 490 4.44 23.46 -19.83
N THR A 491 3.46 24.15 -20.41
CA THR A 491 3.67 25.09 -21.51
C THR A 491 3.07 26.44 -21.18
N HIS A 492 3.79 27.52 -21.49
CA HIS A 492 3.27 28.88 -21.39
C HIS A 492 2.27 29.16 -22.53
N ALA A 493 1.40 30.16 -22.37
CA ALA A 493 0.41 30.58 -23.38
C ALA A 493 0.97 30.84 -24.80
N ASN A 494 2.26 31.12 -24.93
CA ASN A 494 2.94 31.32 -26.22
C ASN A 494 3.52 30.02 -26.83
N GLY A 495 3.22 28.86 -26.24
CA GLY A 495 3.68 27.54 -26.68
C GLY A 495 5.07 27.13 -26.18
N ARG A 496 5.78 27.98 -25.43
CA ARG A 496 7.10 27.64 -24.88
C ARG A 496 6.96 26.67 -23.69
N THR A 497 7.64 25.53 -23.76
CA THR A 497 7.78 24.60 -22.63
C THR A 497 8.51 25.28 -21.46
N LEU A 498 7.96 25.15 -20.27
CA LEU A 498 8.52 25.65 -19.01
C LEU A 498 9.28 24.51 -18.32
N ILE A 499 10.32 24.89 -17.57
CA ILE A 499 11.07 23.95 -16.73
C ILE A 499 10.21 23.64 -15.50
N ILE A 500 10.10 22.36 -15.18
CA ILE A 500 9.37 21.84 -14.04
C ILE A 500 10.40 21.32 -13.05
N GLU A 501 10.36 21.78 -11.82
CA GLU A 501 11.17 21.23 -10.73
C GLU A 501 10.31 20.24 -9.95
N GLU A 502 10.66 18.96 -9.99
CA GLU A 502 10.03 17.93 -9.16
C GLU A 502 10.47 18.13 -7.70
N ILE A 503 9.54 18.51 -6.83
CA ILE A 503 9.76 18.60 -5.37
C ILE A 503 9.74 17.18 -4.80
N ASP A 504 8.72 16.42 -5.21
CA ASP A 504 8.62 14.97 -5.08
C ASP A 504 7.69 14.42 -6.18
N LYS A 505 7.41 13.12 -6.14
CA LYS A 505 6.63 12.42 -7.16
C LYS A 505 5.17 12.88 -7.28
N THR A 506 4.67 13.60 -6.29
CA THR A 506 3.32 14.16 -6.22
C THR A 506 3.29 15.68 -6.23
N GLN A 507 4.45 16.36 -6.21
CA GLN A 507 4.54 17.81 -6.10
C GLN A 507 5.60 18.40 -7.03
N TRP A 508 5.22 19.44 -7.77
CA TRP A 508 6.09 20.12 -8.73
C TRP A 508 6.01 21.63 -8.58
N ALA A 509 7.14 22.31 -8.79
CA ALA A 509 7.21 23.77 -8.89
C ALA A 509 7.50 24.18 -10.34
N VAL A 510 6.83 25.25 -10.79
CA VAL A 510 7.06 25.83 -12.12
C VAL A 510 7.38 27.31 -11.95
N GLU A 511 8.54 27.74 -12.42
CA GLU A 511 8.87 29.17 -12.46
C GLU A 511 8.06 29.88 -13.56
N THR A 512 7.25 30.85 -13.14
CA THR A 512 6.45 31.67 -14.06
C THR A 512 6.92 33.13 -13.97
N ARG A 513 7.01 33.81 -15.12
CA ARG A 513 7.51 35.20 -15.17
C ARG A 513 6.42 36.26 -15.31
N ASN A 514 5.15 35.86 -15.46
CA ASN A 514 3.99 36.74 -15.67
C ASN A 514 2.69 36.00 -15.30
N ALA A 515 1.60 36.74 -15.08
CA ALA A 515 0.25 36.19 -14.84
C ALA A 515 -0.44 35.66 -16.13
N SER A 516 0.31 35.01 -17.03
CA SER A 516 -0.24 34.42 -18.26
C SER A 516 -0.73 33.00 -18.02
N PRO A 517 -1.76 32.52 -18.74
CA PRO A 517 -2.21 31.14 -18.64
C PRO A 517 -1.11 30.13 -18.94
N ILE A 518 -1.16 29.00 -18.25
CA ILE A 518 -0.23 27.88 -18.37
C ILE A 518 -1.04 26.64 -18.70
N THR A 519 -0.52 25.79 -19.57
CA THR A 519 -1.16 24.52 -19.96
C THR A 519 -0.30 23.34 -19.52
N LEU A 520 -0.90 22.49 -18.68
CA LEU A 520 -0.39 21.18 -18.30
C LEU A 520 -0.92 20.14 -19.28
N ARG A 521 -0.09 19.16 -19.65
CA ARG A 521 -0.51 17.93 -20.32
C ARG A 521 0.19 16.75 -19.68
N TYR A 522 -0.55 15.69 -19.41
CA TYR A 522 -0.03 14.46 -18.83
C TYR A 522 -0.98 13.28 -19.14
N LYS A 523 -0.49 12.07 -18.88
CA LYS A 523 -1.29 10.84 -18.93
C LYS A 523 -1.35 10.22 -17.55
N VAL A 524 -2.46 9.57 -17.25
CA VAL A 524 -2.62 8.74 -16.05
C VAL A 524 -2.97 7.33 -16.47
N LEU A 525 -2.24 6.35 -15.95
CA LEU A 525 -2.46 4.93 -16.19
C LEU A 525 -3.36 4.32 -15.10
N LEU A 526 -4.43 3.67 -15.52
CA LEU A 526 -5.34 2.91 -14.67
C LEU A 526 -4.81 1.49 -14.48
N ASN A 527 -3.80 1.36 -13.62
CA ASN A 527 -3.26 0.07 -13.19
C ASN A 527 -3.31 -0.07 -11.65
N HIS A 528 -4.09 0.79 -11.00
CA HIS A 528 -4.28 0.83 -9.56
C HIS A 528 -4.86 -0.49 -9.04
N ASP A 529 -5.79 -1.08 -9.79
CA ASP A 529 -6.49 -2.34 -9.52
C ASP A 529 -5.64 -3.60 -9.78
N GLU A 530 -4.43 -3.46 -10.33
CA GLU A 530 -3.45 -4.56 -10.46
C GLU A 530 -2.67 -4.78 -9.15
N ARG A 531 -2.80 -3.87 -8.17
CA ARG A 531 -2.12 -3.96 -6.87
C ARG A 531 -3.03 -4.48 -5.77
N GLU A 532 -2.42 -5.03 -4.73
CA GLU A 532 -3.09 -5.24 -3.44
C GLU A 532 -3.10 -3.93 -2.64
N TRP A 533 -4.28 -3.54 -2.18
CA TRP A 533 -4.49 -2.37 -1.35
C TRP A 533 -4.75 -2.84 0.08
N HIS A 534 -3.90 -2.44 1.03
CA HIS A 534 -3.92 -2.92 2.41
C HIS A 534 -5.25 -2.64 3.15
N TRP A 535 -6.09 -1.73 2.64
CA TRP A 535 -7.37 -1.34 3.24
C TRP A 535 -8.61 -1.64 2.39
N GLY A 536 -8.46 -2.39 1.28
CA GLY A 536 -9.52 -2.63 0.30
C GLY A 536 -9.37 -1.79 -0.99
N ARG A 537 -10.06 -2.19 -2.07
CA ARG A 537 -9.96 -1.57 -3.42
C ARG A 537 -10.92 -0.38 -3.62
N ASP A 538 -11.64 -0.01 -2.58
CA ASP A 538 -12.96 0.62 -2.66
C ASP A 538 -12.92 2.09 -3.08
N GLU A 539 -11.76 2.69 -2.91
CA GLU A 539 -11.45 4.08 -3.22
C GLU A 539 -10.28 4.17 -4.22
N ALA A 540 -9.80 3.04 -4.73
CA ALA A 540 -8.80 3.00 -5.79
C ALA A 540 -9.50 3.02 -7.17
N PRO A 541 -8.93 3.68 -8.19
CA PRO A 541 -9.42 3.54 -9.55
C PRO A 541 -9.41 2.07 -10.02
N TYR A 542 -10.42 1.66 -10.78
CA TYR A 542 -10.47 0.31 -11.36
C TYR A 542 -11.17 0.34 -12.73
N ALA A 543 -10.95 -0.69 -13.55
CA ALA A 543 -11.70 -0.88 -14.78
C ALA A 543 -12.62 -2.10 -14.69
N GLN A 544 -13.75 -2.03 -15.39
CA GLN A 544 -14.69 -3.10 -15.66
C GLN A 544 -14.77 -3.30 -17.18
N ASP A 545 -15.51 -4.34 -17.63
CA ASP A 545 -15.68 -4.62 -19.05
C ASP A 545 -16.37 -3.47 -19.82
N ASP A 546 -17.19 -2.67 -19.13
CA ASP A 546 -18.07 -1.68 -19.73
C ASP A 546 -17.90 -0.26 -19.18
N CYS A 547 -17.09 -0.05 -18.15
CA CYS A 547 -16.81 1.27 -17.60
C CYS A 547 -15.48 1.32 -16.85
N VAL A 548 -14.99 2.52 -16.62
CA VAL A 548 -13.87 2.81 -15.73
C VAL A 548 -14.33 3.69 -14.57
N PHE A 549 -13.82 3.38 -13.39
CA PHE A 549 -14.00 4.16 -12.17
C PHE A 549 -12.72 4.94 -11.89
N TRP A 550 -12.84 6.26 -11.81
CA TRP A 550 -11.76 7.18 -11.46
C TRP A 550 -12.10 7.96 -10.21
N THR A 551 -11.07 8.27 -9.45
CA THR A 551 -11.14 9.21 -8.34
C THR A 551 -10.37 10.48 -8.71
N GLY A 552 -10.87 11.64 -8.29
CA GLY A 552 -10.26 12.91 -8.62
C GLY A 552 -8.80 13.00 -8.18
N TYR A 553 -8.49 12.45 -7.00
CA TYR A 553 -7.16 12.42 -6.42
C TYR A 553 -6.14 11.59 -7.18
N ALA A 554 -6.61 10.61 -7.96
CA ALA A 554 -5.78 9.83 -8.86
C ALA A 554 -5.67 10.42 -10.27
N LEU A 555 -6.46 11.46 -10.61
CA LEU A 555 -6.59 11.97 -11.98
C LEU A 555 -6.10 13.41 -12.16
N PHE A 556 -6.25 14.27 -11.15
CA PHE A 556 -6.02 15.71 -11.29
C PHE A 556 -4.75 16.19 -10.58
N ILE A 557 -4.00 17.06 -11.26
CA ILE A 557 -2.93 17.88 -10.69
C ILE A 557 -3.47 19.30 -10.55
N VAL A 558 -3.62 19.78 -9.31
CA VAL A 558 -4.22 21.09 -9.03
C VAL A 558 -3.63 21.69 -7.74
N ASP A 559 -3.75 23.01 -7.62
CA ASP A 559 -3.47 23.79 -6.41
C ASP A 559 -4.63 24.78 -6.18
N GLU A 560 -4.62 25.54 -5.09
CA GLU A 560 -5.77 26.32 -4.60
C GLU A 560 -6.48 27.14 -5.70
N VAL A 561 -7.70 26.70 -6.05
CA VAL A 561 -8.55 27.30 -7.10
C VAL A 561 -10.03 26.98 -6.89
N ASP A 562 -10.88 27.98 -7.11
CA ASP A 562 -12.34 27.87 -6.94
C ASP A 562 -13.08 27.75 -8.28
N ASP A 563 -12.70 28.53 -9.31
CA ASP A 563 -13.36 28.51 -10.61
C ASP A 563 -12.82 27.37 -11.48
N ILE A 564 -13.47 26.21 -11.44
CA ILE A 564 -13.05 25.01 -12.17
C ILE A 564 -14.15 24.56 -13.15
N GLU A 565 -13.75 24.30 -14.40
CA GLU A 565 -14.59 23.56 -15.35
C GLU A 565 -13.86 22.33 -15.86
N LEU A 566 -14.62 21.26 -16.11
CA LEU A 566 -14.13 20.01 -16.68
C LEU A 566 -14.95 19.67 -17.91
N TYR A 567 -14.27 19.29 -18.98
CA TYR A 567 -14.85 18.60 -20.13
C TYR A 567 -14.24 17.18 -20.23
N VAL A 568 -15.09 16.19 -20.46
CA VAL A 568 -14.67 14.79 -20.60
C VAL A 568 -14.95 14.30 -22.03
N ASP A 569 -13.88 14.06 -22.79
CA ASP A 569 -13.92 13.55 -24.17
C ASP A 569 -13.99 12.02 -24.17
N VAL A 570 -15.15 11.49 -24.56
CA VAL A 570 -15.47 10.05 -24.59
C VAL A 570 -16.30 9.73 -25.84
N PRO A 571 -16.33 8.46 -26.29
CA PRO A 571 -17.19 8.02 -27.40
C PRO A 571 -18.67 8.38 -27.24
N ASP A 572 -19.39 8.48 -28.36
CA ASP A 572 -20.79 8.92 -28.36
C ASP A 572 -21.75 7.99 -27.58
N ASN A 573 -21.44 6.69 -27.50
CA ASN A 573 -22.19 5.70 -26.75
C ASN A 573 -21.85 5.66 -25.26
N TRP A 574 -20.82 6.41 -24.82
CA TRP A 574 -20.42 6.48 -23.42
C TRP A 574 -21.08 7.65 -22.70
N SER A 575 -21.18 7.52 -21.38
CA SER A 575 -21.69 8.52 -20.47
C SER A 575 -20.68 8.80 -19.36
N VAL A 576 -20.85 9.95 -18.70
CA VAL A 576 -20.00 10.40 -17.60
C VAL A 576 -20.90 10.74 -16.40
N SER A 577 -20.82 9.93 -15.35
CA SER A 577 -21.56 10.14 -14.10
C SER A 577 -20.63 10.70 -13.02
N THR A 578 -21.01 11.86 -12.49
CA THR A 578 -20.24 12.62 -11.49
C THR A 578 -21.20 13.31 -10.50
N PRO A 579 -20.72 13.74 -9.33
CA PRO A 579 -21.52 14.59 -8.43
C PRO A 579 -21.66 16.03 -8.94
N TRP A 580 -20.97 16.43 -10.02
CA TRP A 580 -20.96 17.83 -10.49
C TRP A 580 -22.15 18.16 -11.38
N LYS A 581 -22.54 19.45 -11.38
CA LYS A 581 -23.63 19.94 -12.23
C LYS A 581 -23.15 20.05 -13.68
N ARG A 582 -23.96 19.56 -14.61
CA ARG A 582 -23.71 19.64 -16.06
C ARG A 582 -23.92 21.06 -16.60
N ILE A 583 -23.14 21.44 -17.60
CA ILE A 583 -23.32 22.69 -18.36
C ILE A 583 -24.11 22.37 -19.62
N GLU A 584 -25.41 22.67 -19.61
CA GLU A 584 -26.26 22.49 -20.77
C GLU A 584 -25.80 23.36 -21.96
N PRO A 585 -25.86 22.86 -23.22
CA PRO A 585 -26.38 21.55 -23.64
C PRO A 585 -25.32 20.42 -23.71
N ASP A 586 -24.10 20.64 -23.19
CA ASP A 586 -22.99 19.70 -23.30
C ASP A 586 -23.04 18.67 -22.15
N ARG A 587 -23.41 17.44 -22.50
CA ARG A 587 -23.59 16.34 -21.54
C ARG A 587 -22.32 15.94 -20.78
N HIS A 588 -21.12 16.30 -21.27
CA HIS A 588 -19.84 15.92 -20.67
C HIS A 588 -19.04 17.10 -20.12
N ARG A 589 -19.70 18.26 -19.95
CA ARG A 589 -19.09 19.46 -19.37
C ARG A 589 -19.68 19.76 -18.00
N PHE A 590 -18.83 20.07 -17.03
CA PHE A 590 -19.19 20.19 -15.62
C PHE A 590 -18.59 21.45 -14.98
N ILE A 591 -19.32 22.02 -14.01
CA ILE A 591 -18.83 23.07 -13.11
C ILE A 591 -18.51 22.45 -11.76
N ILE A 592 -17.32 22.76 -11.26
CA ILE A 592 -16.80 22.27 -9.99
C ILE A 592 -16.61 23.46 -9.05
N THR A 593 -16.98 23.30 -7.79
CA THR A 593 -17.08 24.41 -6.82
C THR A 593 -15.72 24.89 -6.32
N ASP A 594 -14.82 23.95 -6.07
CA ASP A 594 -13.48 24.20 -5.53
C ASP A 594 -12.54 23.02 -5.81
N GLN A 595 -11.24 23.20 -5.53
CA GLN A 595 -10.25 22.15 -5.72
C GLN A 595 -10.56 20.86 -4.94
N ASN A 596 -11.14 20.95 -3.74
CA ASN A 596 -11.44 19.77 -2.93
C ASN A 596 -12.61 19.01 -3.56
N ASP A 597 -13.55 19.70 -4.18
CA ASP A 597 -14.67 19.13 -4.91
C ASP A 597 -14.20 18.47 -6.21
N LEU A 598 -13.11 18.95 -6.80
CA LEU A 598 -12.41 18.27 -7.89
C LEU A 598 -11.72 16.99 -7.41
N MET A 599 -10.91 17.11 -6.35
CA MET A 599 -10.02 16.05 -5.88
C MET A 599 -10.73 14.88 -5.22
N TYR A 600 -11.83 15.13 -4.50
CA TYR A 600 -12.54 14.10 -3.73
C TYR A 600 -13.84 13.61 -4.40
N ALA A 601 -14.02 13.91 -5.69
CA ALA A 601 -15.13 13.34 -6.46
C ALA A 601 -14.76 11.98 -7.06
N TYR A 602 -15.76 11.14 -7.25
CA TYR A 602 -15.66 9.95 -8.09
C TYR A 602 -16.28 10.21 -9.46
N LEU A 603 -15.76 9.52 -10.46
CA LEU A 603 -16.21 9.57 -11.85
C LEU A 603 -16.38 8.14 -12.35
N VAL A 604 -17.53 7.84 -12.95
CA VAL A 604 -17.75 6.62 -13.72
C VAL A 604 -17.91 7.00 -15.17
N ILE A 605 -17.11 6.39 -16.02
CA ILE A 605 -17.04 6.70 -17.44
C ILE A 605 -17.18 5.41 -18.24
N GLY A 606 -18.19 5.33 -19.11
CA GLY A 606 -18.42 4.15 -19.93
C GLY A 606 -19.88 3.96 -20.33
N GLU A 607 -20.25 2.70 -20.55
CA GLU A 607 -21.59 2.25 -20.94
C GLU A 607 -22.46 1.85 -19.73
N HIS A 608 -22.10 2.27 -18.52
CA HIS A 608 -22.86 2.01 -17.31
C HIS A 608 -24.28 2.60 -17.38
N ALA A 609 -25.21 2.04 -16.61
CA ALA A 609 -26.55 2.60 -16.48
C ALA A 609 -26.54 3.81 -15.54
N GLU A 610 -27.19 4.90 -15.92
CA GLU A 610 -27.34 6.11 -15.11
C GLU A 610 -28.82 6.37 -14.78
N ARG A 611 -29.11 6.80 -13.55
CA ARG A 611 -30.42 7.34 -13.18
C ARG A 611 -30.30 8.46 -12.16
N LEU A 612 -30.96 9.58 -12.44
CA LEU A 612 -31.16 10.63 -11.45
C LEU A 612 -32.38 10.30 -10.58
N VAL A 613 -32.18 10.24 -9.27
CA VAL A 613 -33.25 10.10 -8.28
C VAL A 613 -33.34 11.40 -7.49
N GLU A 614 -34.52 12.01 -7.46
CA GLU A 614 -34.79 13.23 -6.71
C GLU A 614 -35.35 12.87 -5.34
N THR A 615 -34.68 13.30 -4.26
CA THR A 615 -35.10 13.02 -2.88
C THR A 615 -35.40 14.34 -2.16
N GLY A 616 -36.68 14.71 -2.13
CA GLY A 616 -37.12 16.00 -1.58
C GLY A 616 -36.81 17.19 -2.50
N ALA A 617 -36.79 18.41 -1.96
CA ALA A 617 -36.73 19.62 -2.77
C ALA A 617 -35.31 20.07 -3.18
N GLU A 618 -34.25 19.66 -2.46
CA GLU A 618 -32.90 20.26 -2.60
C GLU A 618 -31.76 19.26 -2.90
N THR A 619 -32.02 17.94 -2.87
CA THR A 619 -30.97 16.90 -2.99
C THR A 619 -31.28 15.97 -4.15
N LYS A 620 -30.25 15.68 -4.95
CA LYS A 620 -30.35 14.79 -6.10
C LYS A 620 -29.24 13.76 -6.04
N ILE A 621 -29.56 12.50 -6.33
CA ILE A 621 -28.54 11.45 -6.39
C ILE A 621 -28.49 10.85 -7.80
N VAL A 622 -27.29 10.84 -8.37
CA VAL A 622 -26.98 10.16 -9.62
C VAL A 622 -26.56 8.74 -9.25
N LEU A 623 -27.34 7.75 -9.67
CA LEU A 623 -27.00 6.35 -9.54
C LEU A 623 -26.27 5.90 -10.81
N ALA A 624 -25.11 5.27 -10.65
CA ALA A 624 -24.29 4.73 -11.73
C ALA A 624 -24.00 3.23 -11.47
N LEU A 625 -24.54 2.35 -12.31
CA LEU A 625 -24.43 0.90 -12.15
C LEU A 625 -23.74 0.27 -13.36
N GLY A 626 -22.61 -0.41 -13.15
CA GLY A 626 -21.85 -1.09 -14.20
C GLY A 626 -22.14 -2.59 -14.30
N GLY A 627 -21.66 -3.22 -15.37
CA GLY A 627 -21.78 -4.65 -15.63
C GLY A 627 -23.24 -5.16 -15.58
N ARG A 628 -23.45 -6.32 -14.95
CA ARG A 628 -24.79 -6.93 -14.79
C ARG A 628 -25.69 -6.17 -13.81
N LEU A 629 -25.13 -5.33 -12.95
CA LEU A 629 -25.91 -4.57 -11.96
C LEU A 629 -26.83 -3.54 -12.60
N LYS A 630 -26.64 -3.19 -13.88
CA LYS A 630 -27.56 -2.36 -14.65
C LYS A 630 -29.01 -2.84 -14.55
N GLU A 631 -29.23 -4.15 -14.51
CA GLU A 631 -30.57 -4.76 -14.44
C GLU A 631 -31.25 -4.50 -13.10
N ALA A 632 -30.48 -4.25 -12.03
CA ALA A 632 -30.98 -3.97 -10.69
C ALA A 632 -31.24 -2.47 -10.42
N MET A 633 -31.15 -1.60 -11.44
CA MET A 633 -31.30 -0.15 -11.30
C MET A 633 -32.60 0.26 -10.61
N ASP A 634 -33.73 -0.40 -10.91
CA ASP A 634 -35.02 -0.09 -10.28
C ASP A 634 -35.01 -0.39 -8.77
N GLU A 635 -34.54 -1.57 -8.38
CA GLU A 635 -34.44 -2.02 -6.99
C GLU A 635 -33.50 -1.12 -6.18
N VAL A 636 -32.30 -0.86 -6.70
CA VAL A 636 -31.30 0.00 -6.05
C VAL A 636 -31.84 1.43 -5.91
N ALA A 637 -32.49 1.98 -6.95
CA ALA A 637 -33.08 3.31 -6.89
C ALA A 637 -34.16 3.43 -5.83
N GLN A 638 -35.05 2.44 -5.72
CA GLN A 638 -36.10 2.42 -4.72
C GLN A 638 -35.53 2.35 -3.30
N VAL A 639 -34.57 1.45 -3.07
CA VAL A 639 -33.94 1.28 -1.75
C VAL A 639 -33.16 2.52 -1.35
N VAL A 640 -32.32 3.07 -2.23
CA VAL A 640 -31.54 4.29 -1.94
C VAL A 640 -32.46 5.49 -1.68
N ALA A 641 -33.55 5.65 -2.44
CA ALA A 641 -34.53 6.71 -2.19
C ALA A 641 -35.20 6.57 -0.80
N ALA A 642 -35.58 5.34 -0.42
CA ALA A 642 -36.19 5.06 0.87
C ALA A 642 -35.22 5.33 2.04
N LEU A 643 -33.96 4.89 1.91
CA LEU A 643 -32.90 5.16 2.87
C LEU A 643 -32.67 6.66 3.05
N LEU A 644 -32.51 7.40 1.95
CA LEU A 644 -32.32 8.86 1.98
C LEU A 644 -33.48 9.58 2.67
N HIS A 645 -34.72 9.14 2.42
CA HIS A 645 -35.89 9.72 3.07
C HIS A 645 -35.87 9.52 4.60
N VAL A 646 -35.61 8.29 5.07
CA VAL A 646 -35.58 7.99 6.50
C VAL A 646 -34.41 8.67 7.19
N TYR A 647 -33.20 8.63 6.61
CA TYR A 647 -32.04 9.34 7.16
C TYR A 647 -32.26 10.85 7.21
N SER A 648 -32.88 11.44 6.19
CA SER A 648 -33.27 12.87 6.26
C SER A 648 -34.16 13.18 7.46
N GLY A 649 -35.06 12.27 7.85
CA GLY A 649 -35.90 12.43 9.04
C GLY A 649 -35.09 12.40 10.34
N ILE A 650 -34.18 11.42 10.45
CA ILE A 650 -33.26 11.22 11.59
C ILE A 650 -32.38 12.45 11.78
N PHE A 651 -31.66 12.87 10.75
CA PHE A 651 -30.73 14.00 10.84
C PHE A 651 -31.41 15.37 10.75
N GLY A 652 -32.69 15.43 10.37
CA GLY A 652 -33.47 16.67 10.29
C GLY A 652 -33.22 17.52 9.04
N GLY A 653 -32.76 16.90 7.96
CA GLY A 653 -32.54 17.50 6.65
C GLY A 653 -31.65 16.61 5.78
N THR A 654 -31.63 16.87 4.47
CA THR A 654 -30.64 16.31 3.56
C THR A 654 -29.50 17.31 3.35
N PRO A 655 -28.30 16.85 2.99
CA PRO A 655 -27.27 17.76 2.53
C PRO A 655 -27.63 18.33 1.16
N LYS A 656 -27.53 19.64 1.02
CA LYS A 656 -27.83 20.33 -0.25
C LYS A 656 -26.71 20.00 -1.23
N ASP A 657 -26.99 19.24 -2.29
CA ASP A 657 -26.23 19.19 -3.55
C ASP A 657 -26.64 17.96 -4.40
N GLN A 658 -26.00 17.82 -5.56
CA GLN A 658 -26.00 16.58 -6.32
C GLN A 658 -24.95 15.61 -5.75
N LEU A 659 -25.32 14.36 -5.60
CA LEU A 659 -24.50 13.26 -5.09
C LEU A 659 -24.31 12.20 -6.17
N LEU A 660 -23.26 11.40 -6.05
CA LEU A 660 -23.02 10.22 -6.89
C LEU A 660 -23.02 8.96 -6.02
N PHE A 661 -23.73 7.92 -6.47
CA PHE A 661 -23.65 6.57 -5.91
C PHE A 661 -23.30 5.60 -7.04
N VAL A 662 -22.19 4.89 -6.85
CA VAL A 662 -21.64 3.93 -7.81
C VAL A 662 -21.78 2.53 -7.24
N ALA A 663 -22.33 1.59 -8.02
CA ALA A 663 -22.30 0.17 -7.69
C ALA A 663 -21.80 -0.64 -8.89
N ASN A 664 -20.70 -1.36 -8.69
CA ASN A 664 -20.09 -2.19 -9.73
C ASN A 664 -19.88 -3.63 -9.23
N PRO A 665 -19.96 -4.62 -10.12
CA PRO A 665 -19.72 -6.01 -9.76
C PRO A 665 -18.25 -6.25 -9.40
N TYR A 666 -18.00 -7.19 -8.51
CA TYR A 666 -16.65 -7.66 -8.19
C TYR A 666 -16.58 -9.20 -8.23
N GLY A 667 -16.30 -9.76 -9.41
CA GLY A 667 -16.21 -11.21 -9.59
C GLY A 667 -17.47 -11.97 -9.15
N THR A 668 -17.35 -13.31 -9.06
CA THR A 668 -18.46 -14.21 -8.71
C THR A 668 -18.64 -14.45 -7.20
N GLU A 669 -17.69 -13.98 -6.38
CA GLU A 669 -17.74 -14.11 -4.92
C GLU A 669 -18.24 -12.78 -4.30
N GLY A 670 -18.98 -12.86 -3.19
CA GLY A 670 -19.74 -11.74 -2.61
C GLY A 670 -18.96 -10.48 -2.18
N TYR A 671 -19.70 -9.55 -1.56
CA TYR A 671 -19.29 -8.20 -1.10
C TYR A 671 -17.84 -8.10 -0.60
N ARG A 672 -17.07 -7.14 -1.14
CA ARG A 672 -15.71 -6.83 -0.66
C ARG A 672 -15.65 -5.58 0.21
N SER A 673 -16.19 -4.45 -0.22
CA SER A 673 -16.31 -3.20 0.57
C SER A 673 -17.02 -2.07 -0.22
N GLY A 674 -17.10 -0.88 0.38
CA GLY A 674 -17.45 0.37 -0.29
C GLY A 674 -16.81 1.58 0.40
N GLY A 675 -16.72 2.71 -0.30
CA GLY A 675 -16.06 3.94 0.14
C GLY A 675 -16.95 5.19 -0.04
N VAL A 676 -16.67 6.22 0.75
CA VAL A 676 -17.39 7.51 0.68
C VAL A 676 -16.38 8.64 0.69
N SER A 677 -16.50 9.53 -0.31
CA SER A 677 -15.68 10.73 -0.41
C SER A 677 -16.55 11.93 -0.77
N ARG A 678 -16.68 12.88 0.18
CA ARG A 678 -17.53 14.08 0.09
C ARG A 678 -18.95 13.77 -0.43
N ARG A 679 -19.17 13.96 -1.74
CA ARG A 679 -20.46 13.85 -2.44
C ARG A 679 -20.56 12.58 -3.28
N SER A 680 -19.62 11.67 -3.13
CA SER A 680 -19.49 10.44 -3.91
C SER A 680 -19.45 9.21 -3.01
N MET A 681 -20.11 8.16 -3.45
CA MET A 681 -20.16 6.86 -2.79
C MET A 681 -19.87 5.78 -3.83
N SER A 682 -19.08 4.76 -3.47
CA SER A 682 -18.80 3.60 -4.31
C SER A 682 -18.98 2.31 -3.52
N ILE A 683 -19.48 1.27 -4.17
CA ILE A 683 -19.55 -0.08 -3.61
C ILE A 683 -19.20 -1.13 -4.66
N LEU A 684 -18.39 -2.11 -4.25
CA LEU A 684 -18.04 -3.30 -5.03
C LEU A 684 -18.78 -4.51 -4.45
N ILE A 685 -19.71 -5.07 -5.23
CA ILE A 685 -20.66 -6.07 -4.73
C ILE A 685 -20.87 -7.22 -5.72
N GLY A 686 -21.56 -8.29 -5.31
CA GLY A 686 -21.78 -9.47 -6.15
C GLY A 686 -22.55 -9.16 -7.45
N GLU A 687 -22.49 -10.06 -8.44
CA GLU A 687 -22.97 -9.80 -9.81
C GLU A 687 -24.50 -9.60 -9.97
N THR A 688 -25.29 -9.91 -8.96
CA THR A 688 -26.76 -9.82 -9.00
C THR A 688 -27.27 -9.16 -7.73
N LEU A 689 -28.21 -8.22 -7.84
CA LEU A 689 -28.90 -7.60 -6.70
C LEU A 689 -30.40 -7.76 -6.91
N ASP A 690 -31.04 -8.52 -6.03
CA ASP A 690 -32.46 -8.76 -6.05
C ASP A 690 -33.02 -8.92 -4.63
N GLU A 691 -34.32 -9.18 -4.53
CA GLU A 691 -35.00 -9.44 -3.26
C GLU A 691 -34.42 -10.67 -2.53
N VAL A 692 -33.98 -11.66 -3.31
CA VAL A 692 -33.57 -12.98 -2.85
C VAL A 692 -32.21 -12.90 -2.13
N ASN A 693 -31.32 -12.00 -2.54
CA ASN A 693 -30.03 -11.75 -1.89
C ASN A 693 -29.94 -10.41 -1.14
N ARG A 694 -31.06 -9.72 -0.94
CA ARG A 694 -31.17 -8.41 -0.26
C ARG A 694 -30.46 -8.35 1.09
N GLY A 695 -30.53 -9.43 1.88
CA GLY A 695 -29.85 -9.50 3.18
C GLY A 695 -28.33 -9.36 3.13
N PHE A 696 -27.70 -9.62 1.98
CA PHE A 696 -26.25 -9.50 1.82
C PHE A 696 -25.82 -8.10 1.39
N TRP A 697 -26.59 -7.46 0.50
CA TRP A 697 -26.18 -6.19 -0.10
C TRP A 697 -26.80 -4.96 0.55
N LEU A 698 -27.97 -5.11 1.19
CA LEU A 698 -28.65 -3.98 1.81
C LEU A 698 -27.86 -3.39 3.00
N PRO A 699 -27.35 -4.17 3.97
CA PRO A 699 -26.64 -3.59 5.11
C PRO A 699 -25.46 -2.68 4.72
N PRO A 700 -24.56 -3.08 3.80
CA PRO A 700 -23.48 -2.19 3.39
C PRO A 700 -23.98 -0.97 2.60
N VAL A 701 -25.02 -1.09 1.76
CA VAL A 701 -25.63 0.07 1.08
C VAL A 701 -26.26 1.04 2.08
N ALA A 702 -27.02 0.55 3.05
CA ALA A 702 -27.65 1.35 4.10
C ALA A 702 -26.60 2.12 4.91
N ARG A 703 -25.51 1.44 5.31
CA ARG A 703 -24.37 2.05 6.00
C ARG A 703 -23.72 3.14 5.15
N LEU A 704 -23.48 2.88 3.85
CA LEU A 704 -22.85 3.82 2.93
C LEU A 704 -23.67 5.11 2.77
N VAL A 705 -25.00 4.96 2.62
CA VAL A 705 -25.91 6.12 2.53
C VAL A 705 -25.93 6.90 3.85
N CYS A 706 -25.83 6.24 5.00
CA CYS A 706 -25.77 6.92 6.30
C CYS A 706 -24.45 7.71 6.51
N TYR A 707 -23.33 7.23 5.98
CA TYR A 707 -22.03 7.93 6.02
C TYR A 707 -22.04 9.29 5.32
N LEU A 708 -23.02 9.53 4.44
CA LEU A 708 -23.27 10.86 3.91
C LEU A 708 -23.42 11.86 5.07
N TRP A 709 -24.32 11.60 6.02
CA TRP A 709 -24.46 12.48 7.17
C TRP A 709 -23.35 12.27 8.19
N ASN A 710 -23.20 11.06 8.71
CA ASN A 710 -22.30 10.76 9.82
C ASN A 710 -20.97 10.19 9.31
N GLY A 711 -20.10 11.08 8.84
CA GLY A 711 -18.81 10.75 8.24
C GLY A 711 -18.36 11.76 7.19
N SER A 712 -19.29 12.27 6.37
CA SER A 712 -18.98 13.32 5.37
C SER A 712 -19.35 14.73 5.83
N TYR A 713 -20.55 14.94 6.38
CA TYR A 713 -20.97 16.26 6.88
C TYR A 713 -20.70 16.43 8.38
N ILE A 714 -21.14 15.49 9.21
CA ILE A 714 -20.73 15.42 10.63
C ILE A 714 -19.34 14.81 10.67
N ASP A 715 -18.34 15.67 10.52
CA ASP A 715 -16.93 15.28 10.47
C ASP A 715 -16.16 15.85 11.68
N ILE A 716 -15.02 15.22 11.99
CA ILE A 716 -14.08 15.60 13.06
C ILE A 716 -12.93 16.49 12.55
N ARG A 717 -13.00 17.03 11.32
CA ARG A 717 -11.83 17.64 10.64
C ARG A 717 -11.95 19.12 10.31
N GLU A 718 -10.93 19.88 10.68
CA GLU A 718 -10.77 21.26 10.24
C GLU A 718 -10.44 21.32 8.75
N GLY A 719 -11.40 21.74 7.92
CA GLY A 719 -11.16 22.60 6.75
C GLY A 719 -10.10 22.23 5.70
N THR A 720 -9.62 20.99 5.56
CA THR A 720 -8.38 20.72 4.80
C THR A 720 -8.43 19.65 3.72
N GLY A 721 -9.61 19.10 3.35
CA GLY A 721 -9.69 18.23 2.18
C GLY A 721 -8.59 17.16 2.14
N ALA A 722 -8.31 16.49 3.25
CA ALA A 722 -7.40 15.37 3.35
C ALA A 722 -7.88 14.47 4.49
N ILE A 723 -7.83 13.16 4.27
CA ILE A 723 -8.35 12.18 5.22
C ILE A 723 -7.31 11.94 6.32
N SER A 724 -7.26 12.82 7.32
CA SER A 724 -6.59 12.56 8.60
C SER A 724 -7.65 12.52 9.69
N PHE A 725 -8.10 11.31 10.07
CA PHE A 725 -9.02 11.15 11.19
C PHE A 725 -8.25 11.37 12.49
N LYS A 726 -8.88 11.92 13.55
CA LYS A 726 -8.51 11.45 14.89
C LYS A 726 -9.05 10.04 14.98
N GLU A 727 -8.20 9.08 14.63
CA GLU A 727 -8.49 7.65 14.54
C GLU A 727 -9.28 7.16 15.76
N GLN A 728 -8.98 7.70 16.94
CA GLN A 728 -9.71 7.47 18.19
C GLN A 728 -11.24 7.64 18.15
N GLU A 729 -11.82 8.49 17.29
CA GLU A 729 -13.28 8.77 17.30
C GLU A 729 -14.09 7.97 16.27
N TYR A 730 -13.47 7.00 15.60
CA TYR A 730 -14.16 6.15 14.62
C TYR A 730 -15.33 5.37 15.21
N TRP A 731 -15.33 5.06 16.49
CA TRP A 731 -16.44 4.37 17.15
C TRP A 731 -17.77 5.12 17.02
N PHE A 732 -17.74 6.46 17.03
CA PHE A 732 -18.93 7.28 16.85
C PHE A 732 -19.33 7.33 15.38
N CYS A 733 -18.38 7.60 14.48
CA CYS A 733 -18.66 7.72 13.05
C CYS A 733 -19.07 6.36 12.44
N ALA A 734 -18.22 5.34 12.56
CA ALA A 734 -18.45 4.02 12.00
C ALA A 734 -19.49 3.21 12.78
N GLY A 735 -19.42 3.23 14.12
CA GLY A 735 -20.33 2.44 14.95
C GLY A 735 -21.76 2.96 14.95
N PHE A 736 -21.99 4.29 15.00
CA PHE A 736 -23.37 4.80 14.96
C PHE A 736 -23.98 4.60 13.58
N THR A 737 -23.19 4.75 12.52
CA THR A 737 -23.62 4.45 11.15
C THR A 737 -23.94 2.96 11.00
N GLN A 738 -23.19 2.07 11.64
CA GLN A 738 -23.52 0.64 11.73
C GLN A 738 -24.86 0.43 12.43
N TYR A 739 -25.06 0.99 13.63
CA TYR A 739 -26.33 0.91 14.35
C TYR A 739 -27.53 1.38 13.50
N TYR A 740 -27.39 2.55 12.87
CA TYR A 740 -28.43 3.12 12.02
C TYR A 740 -28.70 2.30 10.76
N SER A 741 -27.69 1.64 10.18
CA SER A 741 -27.90 0.74 9.03
C SER A 741 -28.80 -0.44 9.38
N GLU A 742 -28.67 -0.97 10.61
CA GLU A 742 -29.46 -2.10 11.09
C GLU A 742 -30.90 -1.67 11.42
N ILE A 743 -31.08 -0.65 12.26
CA ILE A 743 -32.43 -0.25 12.70
C ILE A 743 -33.24 0.37 11.55
N VAL A 744 -32.63 1.09 10.61
CA VAL A 744 -33.35 1.68 9.48
C VAL A 744 -33.81 0.61 8.51
N SER A 745 -33.02 -0.45 8.32
CA SER A 745 -33.44 -1.59 7.50
C SER A 745 -34.68 -2.27 8.08
N VAL A 746 -34.80 -2.35 9.41
CA VAL A 746 -36.02 -2.83 10.09
C VAL A 746 -37.17 -1.82 9.96
N ARG A 747 -36.92 -0.52 10.19
CA ARG A 747 -37.93 0.56 10.05
C ARG A 747 -38.57 0.59 8.66
N LEU A 748 -37.80 0.26 7.63
CA LEU A 748 -38.26 0.18 6.25
C LEU A 748 -38.94 -1.16 5.89
N GLY A 749 -38.96 -2.12 6.81
CA GLY A 749 -39.48 -3.47 6.57
C GLY A 749 -38.62 -4.30 5.61
N LEU A 750 -37.37 -3.90 5.38
CA LEU A 750 -36.43 -4.60 4.50
C LEU A 750 -35.69 -5.75 5.20
N VAL A 751 -35.61 -5.68 6.54
CA VAL A 751 -35.04 -6.71 7.41
C VAL A 751 -36.07 -7.03 8.49
N SER A 752 -36.26 -8.32 8.80
CA SER A 752 -37.21 -8.72 9.85
C SER A 752 -36.66 -8.39 11.24
N GLU A 753 -37.55 -8.13 12.20
CA GLU A 753 -37.16 -7.91 13.59
C GLU A 753 -36.36 -9.10 14.15
N THR A 754 -36.69 -10.33 13.74
CA THR A 754 -35.96 -11.53 14.16
C THR A 754 -34.55 -11.57 13.63
N ASP A 755 -34.32 -11.19 12.37
CA ASP A 755 -32.97 -11.17 11.79
C ASP A 755 -32.12 -10.06 12.42
N PHE A 756 -32.72 -8.92 12.74
CA PHE A 756 -32.08 -7.86 13.52
C PHE A 756 -31.61 -8.35 14.89
N LEU A 757 -32.48 -9.04 15.64
CA LEU A 757 -32.13 -9.58 16.95
C LEU A 757 -30.98 -10.58 16.87
N ARG A 758 -30.99 -11.50 15.89
CA ARG A 758 -29.89 -12.45 15.68
C ARG A 758 -28.57 -11.76 15.35
N ASN A 759 -28.60 -10.69 14.55
CA ASN A 759 -27.40 -9.92 14.27
C ASN A 759 -26.92 -9.18 15.53
N LEU A 760 -27.83 -8.64 16.35
CA LEU A 760 -27.51 -8.01 17.63
C LEU A 760 -26.83 -8.98 18.61
N GLU A 761 -27.32 -10.22 18.70
CA GLU A 761 -26.67 -11.30 19.46
C GLU A 761 -25.23 -11.52 18.98
N ARG A 762 -25.04 -11.74 17.67
CA ARG A 762 -23.73 -11.98 17.06
C ARG A 762 -22.71 -10.86 17.33
N ILE A 763 -23.10 -9.59 17.13
CA ILE A 763 -22.17 -8.47 17.34
C ILE A 763 -21.84 -8.29 18.83
N TRP A 764 -22.76 -8.65 19.72
CA TRP A 764 -22.54 -8.54 21.15
C TRP A 764 -21.64 -9.67 21.67
N GLU A 765 -21.78 -10.89 21.18
CA GLU A 765 -20.81 -11.98 21.43
C GLU A 765 -19.39 -11.54 21.04
N ALA A 766 -19.22 -10.99 19.82
CA ALA A 766 -17.94 -10.52 19.33
C ALA A 766 -17.36 -9.40 20.22
N TYR A 767 -18.19 -8.43 20.60
CA TYR A 767 -17.80 -7.37 21.52
C TYR A 767 -17.32 -7.92 22.88
N LEU A 768 -18.08 -8.81 23.50
CA LEU A 768 -17.75 -9.36 24.81
C LEU A 768 -16.45 -10.19 24.77
N SER A 769 -16.15 -10.83 23.63
CA SER A 769 -14.91 -11.61 23.46
C SER A 769 -13.63 -10.76 23.41
N GLN A 770 -13.75 -9.48 23.01
CA GLN A 770 -12.64 -8.54 22.85
C GLN A 770 -12.56 -7.53 24.01
N GLN A 771 -13.51 -7.58 24.93
CA GLN A 771 -13.70 -6.56 25.94
C GLN A 771 -12.63 -6.67 27.04
N GLY A 772 -12.04 -5.53 27.42
CA GLY A 772 -11.01 -5.48 28.46
C GLY A 772 -9.58 -5.33 27.94
N GLU A 773 -9.34 -5.57 26.65
CA GLU A 773 -8.02 -5.39 26.02
C GLU A 773 -7.72 -3.91 25.71
N PHE A 774 -8.71 -3.21 25.14
CA PHE A 774 -8.65 -1.78 24.80
C PHE A 774 -10.00 -1.13 25.10
N SER A 775 -10.01 0.17 25.38
CA SER A 775 -11.25 0.93 25.29
C SER A 775 -11.67 1.06 23.83
N ILE A 776 -12.97 1.20 23.57
CA ILE A 776 -13.52 1.39 22.21
C ILE A 776 -12.87 2.60 21.51
N ARG A 777 -12.52 3.64 22.27
CA ARG A 777 -11.84 4.83 21.75
C ARG A 777 -10.37 4.56 21.41
N GLU A 778 -9.65 3.77 22.20
CA GLU A 778 -8.27 3.35 21.90
C GLU A 778 -8.23 2.41 20.69
N ALA A 779 -9.20 1.52 20.55
CA ALA A 779 -9.36 0.66 19.38
C ALA A 779 -9.43 1.45 18.06
N GLY A 780 -9.91 2.70 18.13
CA GLY A 780 -9.92 3.63 17.00
C GLY A 780 -8.52 3.94 16.45
N GLU A 781 -7.47 3.98 17.28
CA GLU A 781 -6.08 4.29 16.89
C GLU A 781 -5.53 3.33 15.83
N ASP A 782 -5.98 2.07 15.86
CA ASP A 782 -5.79 1.14 14.74
C ASP A 782 -7.13 0.49 14.41
N LYS A 783 -7.98 1.27 13.72
CA LYS A 783 -9.29 0.83 13.23
C LYS A 783 -9.19 -0.46 12.40
N THR A 784 -8.09 -0.69 11.68
CA THR A 784 -7.96 -1.86 10.80
C THR A 784 -7.77 -3.13 11.62
N ALA A 785 -6.86 -3.09 12.60
CA ALA A 785 -6.65 -4.19 13.52
C ALA A 785 -7.86 -4.44 14.44
N ASN A 786 -8.59 -3.39 14.83
CA ASN A 786 -9.68 -3.47 15.80
C ASN A 786 -11.06 -3.19 15.18
N ARG A 787 -11.25 -3.56 13.91
CA ARG A 787 -12.44 -3.21 13.13
C ARG A 787 -13.74 -3.62 13.81
N GLU A 788 -13.81 -4.83 14.36
CA GLU A 788 -15.02 -5.34 15.03
C GLU A 788 -15.35 -4.49 16.25
N LEU A 789 -14.40 -4.26 17.16
CA LEU A 789 -14.61 -3.41 18.33
C LEU A 789 -15.02 -1.97 17.97
N VAL A 790 -14.48 -1.40 16.89
CA VAL A 790 -14.83 -0.04 16.44
C VAL A 790 -16.24 0.04 15.85
N TYR A 791 -16.62 -0.88 14.95
CA TYR A 791 -17.92 -0.85 14.29
C TYR A 791 -19.02 -1.48 15.16
N ASP A 792 -18.83 -2.72 15.57
CA ASP A 792 -19.82 -3.47 16.34
C ASP A 792 -19.88 -2.94 17.78
N GLY A 793 -18.74 -2.69 18.43
CA GLY A 793 -18.72 -2.05 19.76
C GLY A 793 -19.31 -0.64 19.75
N GLY A 794 -18.97 0.19 18.76
CA GLY A 794 -19.58 1.51 18.59
C GLY A 794 -21.09 1.45 18.32
N SER A 795 -21.57 0.42 17.60
CA SER A 795 -22.99 0.16 17.37
C SER A 795 -23.73 -0.19 18.66
N LEU A 796 -23.12 -1.00 19.54
CA LEU A 796 -23.67 -1.32 20.86
C LEU A 796 -23.73 -0.10 21.78
N ILE A 797 -22.73 0.79 21.72
CA ILE A 797 -22.77 2.08 22.42
C ILE A 797 -23.94 2.95 21.92
N ALA A 798 -24.15 3.03 20.60
CA ALA A 798 -25.29 3.75 20.03
C ALA A 798 -26.63 3.16 20.52
N ALA A 799 -26.77 1.84 20.51
CA ALA A 799 -27.96 1.16 21.02
C ALA A 799 -28.21 1.44 22.51
N ALA A 800 -27.18 1.37 23.35
CA ALA A 800 -27.28 1.69 24.77
C ALA A 800 -27.68 3.14 25.04
N LEU A 801 -27.15 4.09 24.24
CA LEU A 801 -27.52 5.49 24.34
C LEU A 801 -28.97 5.73 23.89
N ASP A 802 -29.43 5.13 22.79
CA ASP A 802 -30.82 5.27 22.34
C ASP A 802 -31.80 4.75 23.40
N LEU A 803 -31.55 3.56 23.94
CA LEU A 803 -32.37 2.95 24.99
C LEU A 803 -32.43 3.80 26.25
N GLN A 804 -31.29 4.29 26.73
CA GLN A 804 -31.24 5.14 27.93
C GLN A 804 -31.93 6.48 27.72
N ILE A 805 -31.71 7.15 26.58
CA ILE A 805 -32.41 8.42 26.28
C ILE A 805 -33.91 8.20 26.27
N ARG A 806 -34.39 7.12 25.62
CA ARG A 806 -35.82 6.80 25.59
C ARG A 806 -36.35 6.45 26.98
N SER A 807 -35.64 5.68 27.79
CA SER A 807 -36.05 5.33 29.15
C SER A 807 -36.18 6.59 30.03
N LEU A 808 -35.14 7.43 30.08
CA LEU A 808 -35.10 8.66 30.89
C LEU A 808 -36.13 9.72 30.46
N THR A 809 -36.46 9.75 29.18
CA THR A 809 -37.39 10.75 28.62
C THR A 809 -38.81 10.22 28.43
N GLU A 810 -39.11 9.01 28.90
CA GLU A 810 -40.40 8.33 28.66
C GLU A 810 -40.75 8.27 27.15
N ASN A 811 -39.75 7.95 26.33
CA ASN A 811 -39.77 7.86 24.87
C ASN A 811 -40.15 9.17 24.16
N ARG A 812 -39.99 10.33 24.82
CA ARG A 812 -40.18 11.66 24.19
C ARG A 812 -38.99 12.09 23.33
N SER A 813 -37.79 11.58 23.65
CA SER A 813 -36.56 11.82 22.88
C SER A 813 -35.85 10.50 22.58
N SER A 814 -34.91 10.54 21.64
CA SER A 814 -34.12 9.39 21.21
C SER A 814 -32.73 9.79 20.75
N LEU A 815 -31.93 8.80 20.32
CA LEU A 815 -30.67 9.07 19.63
C LEU A 815 -30.88 9.86 18.33
N ASP A 816 -32.04 9.77 17.68
CA ASP A 816 -32.35 10.55 16.48
C ASP A 816 -32.31 12.07 16.78
N ASP A 817 -32.73 12.49 17.98
CA ASP A 817 -32.64 13.88 18.40
C ASP A 817 -31.19 14.32 18.64
N VAL A 818 -30.34 13.40 19.13
CA VAL A 818 -28.89 13.62 19.26
C VAL A 818 -28.28 13.83 17.88
N MET A 819 -28.54 12.93 16.94
CA MET A 819 -27.97 13.02 15.58
C MET A 819 -28.50 14.23 14.81
N LYS A 820 -29.78 14.60 14.97
CA LYS A 820 -30.33 15.85 14.45
C LYS A 820 -29.59 17.07 14.99
N GLN A 821 -29.25 17.08 16.27
CA GLN A 821 -28.52 18.19 16.87
C GLN A 821 -27.05 18.20 16.45
N MET A 822 -26.41 17.04 16.32
CA MET A 822 -25.05 16.91 15.78
C MET A 822 -24.98 17.45 14.35
N TYR A 823 -25.95 17.09 13.49
CA TYR A 823 -26.01 17.59 12.12
C TYR A 823 -26.20 19.12 12.06
N ARG A 824 -27.05 19.67 12.94
CA ARG A 824 -27.26 21.13 13.00
C ARG A 824 -26.03 21.90 13.48
N GLU A 825 -25.36 21.42 14.53
CA GLU A 825 -24.22 22.13 15.13
C GLU A 825 -22.93 21.97 14.33
N PHE A 826 -22.70 20.79 13.72
CA PHE A 826 -21.44 20.43 13.07
C PHE A 826 -21.60 20.18 11.57
N GLY A 827 -22.63 19.42 11.18
CA GLY A 827 -22.86 19.07 9.77
C GLY A 827 -23.17 20.26 8.86
N LEU A 828 -24.04 21.18 9.30
CA LEU A 828 -24.42 22.36 8.51
C LEU A 828 -23.41 23.51 8.60
N THR A 829 -22.53 23.50 9.60
CA THR A 829 -21.55 24.56 9.84
C THR A 829 -20.17 24.21 9.30
N GLY A 830 -19.90 22.92 9.04
CA GLY A 830 -18.58 22.41 8.70
C GLY A 830 -17.59 22.47 9.88
N VAL A 831 -18.07 22.75 11.10
CA VAL A 831 -17.24 22.79 12.30
C VAL A 831 -17.00 21.36 12.78
N PRO A 832 -15.75 20.98 13.09
CA PRO A 832 -15.44 19.69 13.66
C PRO A 832 -16.09 19.44 15.01
N TYR A 833 -16.61 18.24 15.24
CA TYR A 833 -17.05 17.84 16.57
C TYR A 833 -15.92 17.21 17.39
N THR A 834 -16.06 17.23 18.71
CA THR A 834 -15.22 16.47 19.65
C THR A 834 -16.07 15.52 20.50
N MET A 835 -15.44 14.55 21.16
CA MET A 835 -16.16 13.69 22.13
C MET A 835 -16.86 14.50 23.24
N ARG A 836 -16.31 15.67 23.63
CA ARG A 836 -16.95 16.55 24.61
C ARG A 836 -18.27 17.12 24.09
N ASP A 837 -18.38 17.37 22.78
CA ASP A 837 -19.60 17.83 22.15
C ASP A 837 -20.66 16.72 22.11
N VAL A 838 -20.25 15.49 21.76
CA VAL A 838 -21.13 14.32 21.81
C VAL A 838 -21.70 14.14 23.22
N ILE A 839 -20.83 14.13 24.25
CA ILE A 839 -21.25 14.03 25.66
C ILE A 839 -22.21 15.18 26.03
N ARG A 840 -21.88 16.43 25.68
CA ARG A 840 -22.72 17.60 25.98
C ARG A 840 -24.13 17.42 25.38
N ILE A 841 -24.22 17.01 24.12
CA ILE A 841 -25.47 16.91 23.39
C ILE A 841 -26.32 15.75 23.93
N VAL A 842 -25.72 14.58 24.13
CA VAL A 842 -26.39 13.43 24.77
C VAL A 842 -26.91 13.80 26.14
N SER A 843 -26.07 14.36 27.03
CA SER A 843 -26.48 14.76 28.38
C SER A 843 -27.65 15.76 28.37
N ARG A 844 -27.60 16.76 27.47
CA ARG A 844 -28.66 17.76 27.35
C ARG A 844 -29.99 17.14 26.90
N ILE A 845 -29.97 16.22 25.95
CA ILE A 845 -31.18 15.60 25.39
C ILE A 845 -31.78 14.58 26.35
N ALA A 846 -30.94 13.79 27.02
CA ALA A 846 -31.36 12.84 28.03
C ALA A 846 -31.88 13.52 29.32
N GLY A 847 -31.40 14.73 29.62
CA GLY A 847 -31.73 15.46 30.85
C GLY A 847 -30.85 15.09 32.05
N GLU A 848 -29.81 14.27 31.87
CA GLU A 848 -28.88 13.81 32.91
C GLU A 848 -27.41 13.87 32.42
N ASP A 849 -26.42 13.80 33.33
CA ASP A 849 -25.01 13.85 32.96
C ASP A 849 -24.47 12.48 32.53
N PHE A 850 -24.18 12.32 31.23
CA PHE A 850 -23.61 11.10 30.65
C PHE A 850 -22.08 11.01 30.71
N LYS A 851 -21.36 11.98 31.29
CA LYS A 851 -19.90 11.86 31.47
C LYS A 851 -19.47 10.54 32.12
N PRO A 852 -20.15 10.02 33.18
CA PRO A 852 -19.79 8.72 33.76
C PRO A 852 -19.95 7.55 32.78
N PHE A 853 -20.98 7.55 31.94
CA PHE A 853 -21.21 6.53 30.92
C PHE A 853 -20.03 6.47 29.94
N PHE A 854 -19.67 7.61 29.34
CA PHE A 854 -18.56 7.68 28.38
C PHE A 854 -17.23 7.34 29.04
N ARG A 855 -17.02 7.76 30.29
CA ARG A 855 -15.80 7.44 31.03
C ARG A 855 -15.61 5.93 31.21
N LYS A 856 -16.70 5.21 31.46
CA LYS A 856 -16.69 3.77 31.73
C LYS A 856 -16.61 2.92 30.47
N TYR A 857 -17.41 3.26 29.45
CA TYR A 857 -17.68 2.36 28.33
C TYR A 857 -17.09 2.81 26.99
N VAL A 858 -16.67 4.08 26.88
CA VAL A 858 -16.06 4.59 25.63
C VAL A 858 -14.56 4.80 25.82
N THR A 859 -14.17 5.50 26.89
CA THR A 859 -12.74 5.71 27.25
C THR A 859 -12.23 4.70 28.28
N GLY A 860 -13.14 3.92 28.87
CA GLY A 860 -12.81 2.87 29.81
C GLY A 860 -13.06 1.50 29.18
N THR A 861 -12.71 0.46 29.91
CA THR A 861 -12.79 -0.94 29.47
C THR A 861 -13.89 -1.72 30.20
N GLU A 862 -14.75 -1.02 30.96
CA GLU A 862 -15.85 -1.65 31.69
C GLU A 862 -16.88 -2.27 30.72
N GLN A 863 -17.55 -3.34 31.16
CA GLN A 863 -18.58 -4.02 30.38
C GLN A 863 -19.81 -3.15 30.25
N LEU A 864 -20.26 -2.97 29.00
CA LEU A 864 -21.49 -2.26 28.70
C LEU A 864 -22.67 -3.11 29.22
N PRO A 865 -23.47 -2.62 30.18
CA PRO A 865 -24.58 -3.39 30.76
C PRO A 865 -25.83 -3.26 29.87
N LEU A 866 -25.70 -3.63 28.60
CA LEU A 866 -26.75 -3.46 27.60
C LEU A 866 -28.00 -4.32 27.92
N GLU A 867 -27.84 -5.39 28.70
CA GLU A 867 -28.93 -6.22 29.21
C GLU A 867 -29.86 -5.45 30.15
N GLU A 868 -29.32 -4.52 30.93
CA GLU A 868 -30.10 -3.65 31.81
C GLU A 868 -30.92 -2.66 30.97
N TYR A 869 -30.35 -2.13 29.90
CA TYR A 869 -31.00 -1.14 29.04
C TYR A 869 -32.07 -1.77 28.13
N LEU A 870 -31.86 -3.00 27.65
CA LEU A 870 -32.86 -3.73 26.85
C LEU A 870 -34.09 -4.13 27.66
N LYS A 871 -33.92 -4.36 28.97
CA LYS A 871 -35.03 -4.65 29.89
C LYS A 871 -36.06 -3.52 29.94
N ASP A 872 -35.61 -2.27 29.84
CA ASP A 872 -36.47 -1.09 29.76
C ASP A 872 -37.29 -1.04 28.45
N ALA A 873 -36.85 -1.76 27.41
CA ALA A 873 -37.60 -1.96 26.16
C ALA A 873 -38.50 -3.22 26.20
N GLY A 874 -38.52 -3.95 27.31
CA GLY A 874 -39.24 -5.20 27.45
C GLY A 874 -38.58 -6.37 26.72
N VAL A 875 -37.25 -6.34 26.63
CA VAL A 875 -36.43 -7.38 26.03
C VAL A 875 -35.52 -7.97 27.10
N ASP A 876 -35.58 -9.28 27.27
CA ASP A 876 -34.72 -10.02 28.19
C ASP A 876 -33.48 -10.54 27.45
N VAL A 877 -32.36 -10.55 28.15
CA VAL A 877 -31.08 -11.05 27.63
C VAL A 877 -30.56 -12.09 28.60
N GLU A 878 -30.18 -13.24 28.07
CA GLU A 878 -29.46 -14.28 28.79
C GLU A 878 -28.05 -14.35 28.21
N ILE A 879 -27.03 -14.17 29.05
CA ILE A 879 -25.63 -14.30 28.68
C ILE A 879 -25.10 -15.55 29.36
N GLU A 880 -24.82 -16.59 28.57
CA GLU A 880 -24.21 -17.81 29.04
C GLU A 880 -22.71 -17.78 28.75
N PHE A 881 -21.91 -17.78 29.81
CA PHE A 881 -20.47 -18.04 29.72
C PHE A 881 -20.27 -19.55 29.81
N GLY A 882 -19.85 -20.18 28.73
CA GLY A 882 -19.84 -21.63 28.66
C GLY A 882 -18.96 -22.25 27.56
N GLU A 883 -18.87 -23.57 27.61
CA GLU A 883 -18.34 -24.40 26.54
C GLU A 883 -19.30 -24.30 25.33
N ARG A 884 -18.94 -23.57 24.25
CA ARG A 884 -19.79 -23.46 23.06
C ARG A 884 -19.83 -24.79 22.28
N LEU A 885 -20.98 -24.97 21.62
CA LEU A 885 -21.29 -25.97 20.60
C LEU A 885 -20.15 -26.16 19.59
N PRO A 886 -20.01 -27.34 18.95
CA PRO A 886 -18.90 -27.60 18.03
C PRO A 886 -18.84 -26.58 16.87
N ARG A 887 -17.63 -26.20 16.42
CA ARG A 887 -17.46 -25.29 15.26
C ARG A 887 -18.31 -25.76 14.08
N ILE A 888 -19.00 -24.85 13.38
CA ILE A 888 -19.88 -25.25 12.26
C ILE A 888 -19.11 -26.04 11.20
N GLY A 889 -17.87 -25.64 10.89
CA GLY A 889 -17.01 -26.38 9.98
C GLY A 889 -16.71 -27.80 10.46
N TYR A 890 -16.58 -28.01 11.77
CA TYR A 890 -16.45 -29.35 12.35
C TYR A 890 -17.75 -30.15 12.21
N ILE A 891 -18.91 -29.57 12.55
CA ILE A 891 -20.21 -30.26 12.41
C ILE A 891 -20.45 -30.67 10.96
N VAL A 892 -20.22 -29.74 10.04
CA VAL A 892 -20.48 -29.88 8.62
C VAL A 892 -19.49 -30.84 7.96
N HIS A 893 -18.18 -30.57 8.08
CA HIS A 893 -17.16 -31.34 7.36
C HIS A 893 -16.79 -32.63 8.07
N GLU A 894 -16.60 -32.61 9.39
CA GLU A 894 -16.11 -33.77 10.15
C GLU A 894 -17.26 -34.69 10.61
N MET A 895 -18.37 -34.14 11.09
CA MET A 895 -19.48 -34.97 11.58
C MET A 895 -20.42 -35.40 10.45
N LEU A 896 -20.93 -34.46 9.66
CA LEU A 896 -21.92 -34.72 8.60
C LEU A 896 -21.32 -35.13 7.25
N GLY A 897 -20.00 -34.98 7.08
CA GLY A 897 -19.32 -35.30 5.82
C GLY A 897 -19.70 -34.39 4.65
N ILE A 898 -20.22 -33.19 4.94
CA ILE A 898 -20.60 -32.20 3.95
C ILE A 898 -19.36 -31.35 3.66
N GLY A 899 -18.70 -31.63 2.54
CA GLY A 899 -17.39 -31.05 2.18
C GLY A 899 -17.42 -29.66 1.56
N GLY A 900 -18.59 -29.17 1.17
CA GLY A 900 -18.78 -27.85 0.57
C GLY A 900 -20.20 -27.35 0.80
N PHE A 901 -20.30 -26.08 1.18
CA PHE A 901 -21.54 -25.32 1.17
C PHE A 901 -21.37 -24.16 0.20
N GLY A 902 -22.28 -24.08 -0.76
CA GLY A 902 -22.48 -22.88 -1.54
C GLY A 902 -23.52 -22.01 -0.82
N GLY A 903 -23.22 -20.72 -0.67
CA GLY A 903 -24.26 -19.73 -0.43
C GLY A 903 -24.40 -18.85 -1.66
N PRO A 904 -25.44 -19.02 -2.47
CA PRO A 904 -25.89 -17.91 -3.30
C PRO A 904 -27.42 -17.78 -3.20
N PRO A 905 -28.06 -17.04 -4.10
CA PRO A 905 -29.18 -16.13 -3.81
C PRO A 905 -30.34 -16.87 -3.09
N GLY A 906 -30.76 -16.40 -1.90
CA GLY A 906 -32.05 -16.78 -1.32
C GLY A 906 -32.05 -17.29 0.12
N GLY A 907 -30.90 -17.27 0.80
CA GLY A 907 -30.84 -17.59 2.23
C GLY A 907 -31.05 -19.08 2.57
N GLY A 908 -30.96 -19.97 1.59
CA GLY A 908 -30.94 -21.42 1.78
C GLY A 908 -29.52 -21.96 1.91
N MET A 909 -29.36 -23.05 2.68
CA MET A 909 -28.11 -23.80 2.78
C MET A 909 -28.06 -24.90 1.71
N PHE A 910 -27.32 -24.69 0.63
CA PHE A 910 -27.20 -25.68 -0.44
C PHE A 910 -25.86 -26.40 -0.37
N ILE A 911 -25.92 -27.73 -0.48
CA ILE A 911 -24.75 -28.58 -0.52
C ILE A 911 -24.16 -28.50 -1.92
N ASP A 912 -22.88 -28.18 -2.00
CA ASP A 912 -22.15 -28.07 -3.27
C ASP A 912 -20.81 -28.79 -3.15
N ASN A 913 -20.29 -29.31 -4.25
CA ASN A 913 -19.01 -30.01 -4.28
C ASN A 913 -18.92 -31.21 -3.31
N SER A 914 -20.06 -31.84 -2.99
CA SER A 914 -20.09 -33.01 -2.10
C SER A 914 -20.13 -34.31 -2.89
N ARG A 915 -19.26 -35.26 -2.51
CA ARG A 915 -19.30 -36.62 -3.07
C ARG A 915 -20.46 -37.47 -2.54
N GLN A 916 -21.14 -37.01 -1.48
CA GLN A 916 -22.13 -37.77 -0.74
C GLN A 916 -23.58 -37.33 -1.02
N TYR A 917 -23.78 -36.09 -1.47
CA TYR A 917 -25.08 -35.48 -1.75
C TYR A 917 -25.11 -34.96 -3.20
N GLN A 918 -26.28 -34.60 -3.73
CA GLN A 918 -26.35 -33.98 -5.06
C GLN A 918 -26.04 -32.49 -4.97
N ASP A 919 -25.35 -31.94 -5.97
CA ASP A 919 -25.06 -30.51 -6.04
C ASP A 919 -26.39 -29.73 -6.11
N ASN A 920 -26.51 -28.69 -5.27
CA ASN A 920 -27.72 -27.90 -5.02
C ASN A 920 -28.82 -28.58 -4.19
N ASP A 921 -28.54 -29.71 -3.53
CA ASP A 921 -29.43 -30.21 -2.48
C ASP A 921 -29.55 -29.17 -1.36
N GLN A 922 -30.77 -28.71 -1.07
CA GLN A 922 -31.00 -27.76 0.02
C GLN A 922 -31.21 -28.49 1.33
N LEU A 923 -30.42 -28.22 2.36
CA LEU A 923 -30.68 -28.74 3.70
C LEU A 923 -31.83 -27.95 4.35
N VAL A 924 -32.98 -28.60 4.55
CA VAL A 924 -34.21 -27.98 5.07
C VAL A 924 -34.61 -28.52 6.45
N GLY A 925 -34.01 -29.62 6.92
CA GLY A 925 -34.24 -30.13 8.27
C GLY A 925 -33.21 -31.16 8.73
N ILE A 926 -33.09 -31.34 10.04
CA ILE A 926 -32.28 -32.37 10.69
C ILE A 926 -33.09 -33.01 11.83
N ASN A 927 -33.18 -34.34 11.86
CA ASN A 927 -34.00 -35.10 12.82
C ASN A 927 -35.45 -34.58 12.91
N GLY A 928 -36.04 -34.21 11.77
CA GLY A 928 -37.38 -33.60 11.69
C GLY A 928 -37.47 -32.15 12.18
N THR A 929 -36.39 -31.56 12.69
CA THR A 929 -36.32 -30.13 13.06
C THR A 929 -35.96 -29.31 11.81
N PRO A 930 -36.78 -28.32 11.41
CA PRO A 930 -36.43 -27.44 10.30
C PRO A 930 -35.13 -26.68 10.58
N VAL A 931 -34.24 -26.60 9.61
CA VAL A 931 -33.01 -25.80 9.70
C VAL A 931 -32.94 -24.84 8.52
N LYS A 932 -32.58 -23.59 8.78
CA LYS A 932 -32.45 -22.54 7.75
C LYS A 932 -31.09 -21.86 7.79
N THR A 933 -30.46 -21.80 8.96
CA THR A 933 -29.17 -21.14 9.15
C THR A 933 -28.13 -22.10 9.74
N PHE A 934 -26.86 -21.71 9.66
CA PHE A 934 -25.77 -22.44 10.31
C PHE A 934 -25.95 -22.55 11.84
N ASP A 935 -26.60 -21.59 12.49
CA ASP A 935 -26.85 -21.63 13.93
C ASP A 935 -27.97 -22.61 14.31
N ASP A 936 -28.97 -22.81 13.45
CA ASP A 936 -29.97 -23.88 13.65
C ASP A 936 -29.27 -25.25 13.72
N ILE A 937 -28.28 -25.47 12.86
CA ILE A 937 -27.49 -26.71 12.82
C ILE A 937 -26.64 -26.85 14.08
N ARG A 938 -25.94 -25.79 14.51
CA ARG A 938 -25.18 -25.81 15.76
C ARG A 938 -26.05 -26.20 16.96
N ARG A 939 -27.24 -25.60 17.06
CA ARG A 939 -28.18 -25.87 18.15
C ARG A 939 -28.66 -27.31 18.15
N VAL A 940 -29.03 -27.86 16.98
CA VAL A 940 -29.46 -29.27 16.86
C VAL A 940 -28.29 -30.23 17.13
N ALA A 941 -27.06 -29.81 16.83
CA ALA A 941 -25.84 -30.60 17.02
C ALA A 941 -25.24 -30.57 18.43
N ARG A 942 -25.87 -29.87 19.39
CA ARG A 942 -25.35 -29.69 20.77
C ARG A 942 -24.97 -30.98 21.47
N ASP A 943 -25.80 -32.00 21.31
CA ASP A 943 -25.70 -33.25 22.06
C ASP A 943 -25.21 -34.43 21.22
N TRP A 944 -24.74 -34.18 19.99
CA TRP A 944 -24.30 -35.22 19.06
C TRP A 944 -23.01 -35.91 19.50
N LYS A 945 -22.94 -37.21 19.27
CA LYS A 945 -21.78 -38.06 19.54
C LYS A 945 -21.30 -38.78 18.29
N SER A 946 -20.05 -39.24 18.30
CA SER A 946 -19.55 -40.16 17.27
C SER A 946 -20.51 -41.32 17.10
N ASP A 947 -20.73 -41.72 15.86
CA ASP A 947 -21.56 -42.86 15.47
C ASP A 947 -23.07 -42.69 15.73
N ASP A 948 -23.54 -41.53 16.21
CA ASP A 948 -24.96 -41.21 16.19
C ASP A 948 -25.47 -41.20 14.74
N VAL A 949 -26.72 -41.60 14.56
CA VAL A 949 -27.41 -41.52 13.26
C VAL A 949 -28.39 -40.36 13.30
N VAL A 950 -28.21 -39.40 12.39
CA VAL A 950 -29.09 -38.24 12.23
C VAL A 950 -29.77 -38.28 10.86
N GLU A 951 -31.01 -37.80 10.78
CA GLU A 951 -31.77 -37.74 9.53
C GLU A 951 -31.68 -36.35 8.92
N LEU A 952 -31.03 -36.22 7.76
CA LEU A 952 -31.02 -34.98 6.99
C LEU A 952 -32.25 -34.96 6.08
N THR A 953 -33.06 -33.90 6.18
CA THR A 953 -34.13 -33.61 5.22
C THR A 953 -33.60 -32.60 4.21
N LEU A 954 -33.50 -33.04 2.96
CA LEU A 954 -33.04 -32.26 1.83
C LEU A 954 -34.22 -31.92 0.92
N GLU A 955 -34.19 -30.77 0.28
CA GLU A 955 -35.07 -30.42 -0.83
C GLU A 955 -34.28 -30.48 -2.13
N ARG A 956 -34.73 -31.35 -3.05
CA ARG A 956 -34.06 -31.68 -4.30
C ARG A 956 -35.08 -31.54 -5.43
N GLU A 957 -34.83 -30.60 -6.35
CA GLU A 957 -35.73 -30.32 -7.48
C GLU A 957 -37.20 -30.04 -7.05
N GLY A 958 -37.40 -29.48 -5.86
CA GLY A 958 -38.72 -29.17 -5.28
C GLY A 958 -39.39 -30.32 -4.51
N GLU A 959 -38.72 -31.48 -4.39
CA GLU A 959 -39.21 -32.63 -3.64
C GLU A 959 -38.37 -32.88 -2.38
N LYS A 960 -39.00 -33.32 -1.29
CA LYS A 960 -38.31 -33.59 -0.02
C LYS A 960 -37.77 -35.00 0.04
N VAL A 961 -36.49 -35.13 0.36
CA VAL A 961 -35.78 -36.40 0.53
C VAL A 961 -35.16 -36.45 1.92
N THR A 962 -35.48 -37.48 2.69
CA THR A 962 -34.86 -37.71 4.02
C THR A 962 -33.82 -38.81 3.92
N LEU A 963 -32.59 -38.52 4.37
CA LEU A 963 -31.45 -39.43 4.32
C LEU A 963 -30.83 -39.62 5.72
N PRO A 964 -30.65 -40.86 6.20
CA PRO A 964 -29.91 -41.10 7.43
C PRO A 964 -28.40 -40.92 7.19
N VAL A 965 -27.74 -40.25 8.12
CA VAL A 965 -26.30 -39.98 8.10
C VAL A 965 -25.71 -40.41 9.43
N THR A 966 -24.72 -41.30 9.38
CA THR A 966 -23.92 -41.68 10.55
C THR A 966 -22.79 -40.67 10.73
N LEU A 967 -22.70 -40.08 11.92
CA LEU A 967 -21.67 -39.10 12.25
C LEU A 967 -20.28 -39.77 12.33
N LYS A 968 -19.27 -39.24 11.64
CA LYS A 968 -17.98 -39.93 11.41
C LYS A 968 -16.76 -39.41 12.22
N GLY A 969 -16.95 -38.55 13.22
CA GLY A 969 -15.84 -37.89 13.94
C GLY A 969 -15.23 -38.69 15.10
N ASP A 970 -13.91 -38.62 15.32
CA ASP A 970 -13.21 -39.24 16.46
C ASP A 970 -13.43 -38.48 17.78
N THR A 971 -14.32 -39.00 18.64
CA THR A 971 -14.64 -38.41 19.97
C THR A 971 -13.61 -38.63 21.07
N SER A 972 -12.49 -39.33 20.82
CA SER A 972 -11.38 -39.38 21.78
C SER A 972 -10.68 -38.03 21.93
N LYS A 973 -10.88 -37.14 20.97
CA LYS A 973 -10.70 -35.70 21.12
C LYS A 973 -12.06 -35.12 21.50
N LYS A 974 -12.15 -34.39 22.62
CA LYS A 974 -13.23 -33.40 22.75
C LYS A 974 -13.18 -32.54 21.47
N PRO A 975 -14.31 -32.15 20.84
CA PRO A 975 -14.26 -31.02 19.91
C PRO A 975 -13.45 -29.93 20.62
N PRO A 976 -12.46 -29.29 19.97
CA PRO A 976 -11.61 -28.34 20.67
C PRO A 976 -12.54 -27.29 21.29
N LEU A 977 -12.70 -27.40 22.60
CA LEU A 977 -13.30 -26.37 23.40
C LEU A 977 -12.34 -25.20 23.22
N GLU A 978 -12.83 -24.12 22.62
CA GLU A 978 -12.22 -22.85 22.94
C GLU A 978 -12.49 -22.63 24.42
N ALA A 979 -11.44 -22.40 25.20
CA ALA A 979 -11.64 -21.76 26.47
C ALA A 979 -12.35 -20.42 26.20
N ASP A 980 -13.37 -20.12 26.99
CA ASP A 980 -14.00 -18.79 27.08
C ASP A 980 -14.80 -18.31 25.86
N THR A 981 -15.83 -19.06 25.45
CA THR A 981 -16.88 -18.57 24.53
C THR A 981 -18.10 -18.00 25.25
N ILE A 982 -18.67 -16.94 24.67
CA ILE A 982 -19.79 -16.15 25.20
C ILE A 982 -20.99 -16.36 24.27
N ASP A 983 -22.14 -16.77 24.81
CA ASP A 983 -23.40 -16.91 24.08
C ASP A 983 -24.38 -15.85 24.59
N VAL A 984 -25.02 -15.13 23.67
CA VAL A 984 -25.98 -14.08 23.97
C VAL A 984 -27.31 -14.46 23.35
N THR A 985 -28.33 -14.69 24.17
CA THR A 985 -29.70 -14.97 23.71
C THR A 985 -30.62 -13.81 24.08
N ILE A 986 -31.30 -13.24 23.10
CA ILE A 986 -32.22 -12.12 23.26
C ILE A 986 -33.67 -12.60 23.07
N THR A 987 -34.47 -12.47 24.13
CA THR A 987 -35.89 -12.87 24.12
C THR A 987 -36.80 -11.67 24.37
N LYS A 988 -37.70 -11.40 23.43
CA LYS A 988 -38.72 -10.35 23.59
C LYS A 988 -39.83 -10.82 24.51
N ARG A 989 -40.18 -10.03 25.54
CA ARG A 989 -41.25 -10.39 26.49
C ARG A 989 -42.61 -10.44 25.81
N THR A 990 -43.36 -11.48 26.17
CA THR A 990 -44.77 -11.67 25.77
C THR A 990 -45.67 -10.59 26.39
N GLU A 991 -45.40 -10.23 27.65
CA GLU A 991 -46.10 -9.16 28.37
C GLU A 991 -45.16 -7.96 28.58
N ARG A 992 -45.53 -6.81 28.03
CA ARG A 992 -44.78 -5.54 28.15
C ARG A 992 -45.73 -4.43 28.60
N ASN A 993 -45.24 -3.51 29.41
CA ASN A 993 -46.00 -2.31 29.77
C ASN A 993 -46.04 -1.31 28.59
N ASP A 994 -46.91 -0.30 28.68
CA ASP A 994 -47.10 0.68 27.60
C ASP A 994 -45.81 1.42 27.24
N LEU A 995 -44.96 1.73 28.22
CA LEU A 995 -43.68 2.40 28.00
C LEU A 995 -42.67 1.49 27.28
N GLN A 996 -42.53 0.23 27.71
CA GLN A 996 -41.69 -0.77 27.05
C GLN A 996 -42.11 -0.98 25.58
N HIS A 997 -43.43 -1.05 25.34
CA HIS A 997 -43.98 -1.08 24.00
C HIS A 997 -43.61 0.18 23.19
N ALA A 998 -43.74 1.36 23.78
CA ALA A 998 -43.41 2.62 23.13
C ALA A 998 -41.91 2.74 22.80
N ILE A 999 -41.02 2.37 23.71
CA ILE A 999 -39.57 2.39 23.52
C ILE A 999 -39.16 1.47 22.37
N TRP A 1000 -39.57 0.20 22.42
CA TRP A 1000 -39.19 -0.77 21.37
C TRP A 1000 -39.74 -0.39 20.00
N SER A 1001 -41.02 0.01 19.95
CA SER A 1001 -41.68 0.40 18.70
C SER A 1001 -41.12 1.73 18.16
N GLY A 1002 -40.73 2.65 19.04
CA GLY A 1002 -40.08 3.91 18.68
C GLY A 1002 -38.65 3.72 18.15
N MET A 1003 -37.92 2.71 18.65
CA MET A 1003 -36.59 2.35 18.16
C MET A 1003 -36.65 1.74 16.76
N LEU A 1004 -37.52 0.76 16.54
CA LEU A 1004 -37.61 0.00 15.29
C LEU A 1004 -38.62 0.54 14.28
N GLY A 1005 -39.34 1.62 14.59
CA GLY A 1005 -40.30 2.26 13.68
C GLY A 1005 -41.56 1.43 13.38
N ASN A 1006 -41.88 0.44 14.21
CA ASN A 1006 -43.13 -0.30 14.13
C ASN A 1006 -44.29 0.59 14.61
N SER A 1007 -44.77 1.50 13.76
CA SER A 1007 -46.07 2.14 13.96
C SER A 1007 -47.17 1.16 13.55
N ARG A 1008 -48.16 0.98 14.43
CA ARG A 1008 -49.44 0.32 14.13
C ARG A 1008 -50.07 0.77 12.82
#